data_AF-A0A7S4T8S7-F1
#
_entry.id   AF-A0A7S4T8S7-F1
#
_cell.length_a   1.000
_cell.length_b   1.000
_cell.length_c   1.000
_cell.angle_alpha   90.00
_cell.angle_beta   90.00
_cell.angle_gamma   90.00
#
_symmetry.space_group_name_H-M   'P 1'
#
loop_
_entity.id
_entity.type
_entity.pdbx_description
1 polymer ?
#
loop_
_entity_poly.entity_id
_entity_poly.type
_entity_poly.pdbx_seq_one_letter_code
_entity_poly.pdbx_strand_id
1 'polypeptide(L)'
;MASGGSDPPPQEPTSTENGVQNRRPGLDRLKGFNAKQESMASNPSSKRRILLALMIVNTMDAMGEFLMGVCFPYIMLPPDPSVPLTQEQIDGGYGAFANEAVKIGTTIAMNLGPQFYNAGQFLSSIASGYLARAIGKRRTLILYTLGGCVGMVLAGLSKDWGMWAFFGMRMLTGCFGGSLVVVTSLVVDVSDGPEDQESNMGQVVGPTMILGLVAGPVIGNAIKGPDNTRLFWPLYIGAISEFIAFLIVFAIIYDPPKKDTQQEKLFTKYEEDEDKEDRTAKVGFTKFVAIFWLACAMDTAAQVAMPMVNNVGFHRFPWVRSHFTEVIIIFAVVVALVMPLSITMTRFLGYAYTAIVGQTLCAVCMFVFYAIATTNSAGIVPFMIMFYLTPFFNTISGFNKQNIITGLVPKKDADQWLGFMDSYDQILQALAPFMLVMFLQDEEWGPYPYDVCTPLPASCAGSLADRYAAGCPCSWSKDFGSSDNFPQGTFLLASGIVTVLSLIPYGLLTLRFPVRRSGAAEATEESESEKEAMKTYRETGDFTWLTASQLYDVSMEAMRNGGAPPKAKFGTFEEDKPHLDRIMAMAKEDAQFWLWMIRDSMAKWKQGGPEKEEFQRMMKMEAEKPLWSESPENSDAFLKWFKDYLAYAGYGNPCEMPRGWKGIVMTAFPKLGLEYGSKHAKYVEDPMPMLKAFEKFIRGNLALLRLRSDTDGVLGGLRAHKMKGTGMI
;
A
#
# COMPACT_ATOMS: atom_id res chain seq x y z
N MET A 1 85.22 40.10 -0.07
CA MET A 1 85.69 39.21 1.01
C MET A 1 84.48 38.81 1.85
N ALA A 2 84.19 37.49 1.86
CA ALA A 2 83.60 36.70 2.96
C ALA A 2 82.23 37.15 3.55
N SER A 3 81.12 36.45 3.26
CA SER A 3 80.59 35.23 3.96
C SER A 3 80.13 35.53 5.40
N GLY A 4 78.89 35.36 5.82
CA GLY A 4 77.98 34.23 5.57
C GLY A 4 77.99 33.31 6.80
N GLY A 5 76.86 33.19 7.50
CA GLY A 5 76.72 32.32 8.68
C GLY A 5 75.37 32.49 9.37
N SER A 6 74.39 31.74 8.88
CA SER A 6 73.01 31.61 9.37
C SER A 6 72.91 30.56 10.48
N ASP A 7 72.27 30.92 11.59
CA ASP A 7 71.88 29.98 12.66
C ASP A 7 70.70 29.07 12.20
N PRO A 8 70.71 27.77 12.53
CA PRO A 8 69.58 26.88 12.26
C PRO A 8 68.52 26.92 13.38
N PRO A 9 67.23 26.67 13.06
CA PRO A 9 66.15 26.61 14.06
C PRO A 9 66.13 25.25 14.80
N PRO A 10 65.49 25.19 15.97
CA PRO A 10 65.53 24.03 16.86
C PRO A 10 64.69 22.86 16.35
N GLN A 11 65.20 21.64 16.60
CA GLN A 11 64.60 20.36 16.26
C GLN A 11 63.39 20.04 17.16
N GLU A 12 62.30 19.58 16.53
CA GLU A 12 61.15 18.95 17.20
C GLU A 12 61.47 17.51 17.64
N PRO A 13 60.87 17.02 18.75
CA PRO A 13 61.06 15.67 19.23
C PRO A 13 60.25 14.64 18.43
N THR A 14 60.95 13.63 17.94
CA THR A 14 60.42 12.44 17.29
C THR A 14 59.76 11.50 18.32
N SER A 15 58.43 11.47 18.39
CA SER A 15 57.69 10.39 19.04
C SER A 15 57.50 9.23 18.07
N THR A 16 58.17 8.11 18.37
CA THR A 16 58.00 6.81 17.71
C THR A 16 56.86 6.07 18.40
N GLU A 17 55.63 6.28 17.94
CA GLU A 17 54.48 5.46 18.33
C GLU A 17 54.25 4.36 17.28
N ASN A 18 54.92 3.21 17.47
CA ASN A 18 54.63 1.97 16.77
C ASN A 18 53.33 1.37 17.32
N GLY A 19 52.19 1.96 16.96
CA GLY A 19 50.88 1.38 17.15
C GLY A 19 50.60 0.31 16.10
N VAL A 20 50.81 -0.96 16.46
CA VAL A 20 50.38 -2.13 15.68
C VAL A 20 48.85 -2.09 15.52
N GLN A 21 48.37 -1.46 14.45
CA GLN A 21 47.00 -1.60 14.00
C GLN A 21 46.81 -3.02 13.47
N ASN A 22 46.32 -3.90 14.34
CA ASN A 22 45.68 -5.15 13.96
C ASN A 22 44.45 -4.83 13.08
N ARG A 23 44.68 -4.63 11.78
CA ARG A 23 43.64 -4.60 10.76
C ARG A 23 42.98 -5.97 10.74
N ARG A 24 41.83 -6.10 11.39
CA ARG A 24 40.97 -7.28 11.26
C ARG A 24 40.62 -7.46 9.77
N PRO A 25 41.02 -8.56 9.11
CA PRO A 25 40.79 -8.78 7.67
C PRO A 25 39.31 -8.89 7.24
N GLY A 26 38.35 -8.68 8.16
CA GLY A 26 36.91 -8.79 7.89
C GLY A 26 36.23 -7.50 7.45
N LEU A 27 36.81 -6.32 7.67
CA LEU A 27 36.11 -5.04 7.43
C LEU A 27 36.04 -4.64 5.94
N ASP A 28 37.04 -5.02 5.14
CA ASP A 28 37.09 -4.68 3.71
C ASP A 28 36.13 -5.53 2.86
N ARG A 29 35.74 -6.72 3.32
CA ARG A 29 34.69 -7.54 2.67
C ARG A 29 33.29 -6.93 2.81
N LEU A 30 33.01 -6.24 3.91
CA LEU A 30 31.73 -5.57 4.15
C LEU A 30 31.57 -4.30 3.29
N LYS A 31 32.66 -3.56 3.06
CA LYS A 31 32.64 -2.36 2.19
C LYS A 31 32.28 -2.68 0.74
N GLY A 32 32.79 -3.79 0.20
CA GLY A 32 32.46 -4.23 -1.17
C GLY A 32 30.99 -4.65 -1.32
N PHE A 33 30.37 -5.16 -0.25
CA PHE A 33 28.97 -5.57 -0.27
C PHE A 33 28.03 -4.35 -0.25
N ASN A 34 28.33 -3.33 0.55
CA ASN A 34 27.53 -2.11 0.65
C ASN A 34 27.57 -1.27 -0.64
N ALA A 35 28.74 -1.15 -1.29
CA ALA A 35 28.86 -0.41 -2.56
C ALA A 35 28.02 -1.04 -3.69
N LYS A 36 27.92 -2.38 -3.69
CA LYS A 36 27.06 -3.11 -4.64
C LYS A 36 25.58 -2.91 -4.34
N GLN A 37 25.18 -2.79 -3.07
CA GLN A 37 23.81 -2.49 -2.67
C GLN A 37 23.39 -1.06 -3.05
N GLU A 38 24.23 -0.06 -2.84
CA GLU A 38 23.95 1.33 -3.24
C GLU A 38 23.85 1.49 -4.77
N SER A 39 24.71 0.78 -5.52
CA SER A 39 24.62 0.68 -6.98
C SER A 39 23.33 0.01 -7.46
N MET A 40 22.82 -0.98 -6.73
CA MET A 40 21.57 -1.67 -7.08
C MET A 40 20.34 -0.83 -6.71
N ALA A 41 20.34 -0.13 -5.58
CA ALA A 41 19.20 0.71 -5.17
C ALA A 41 18.91 1.84 -6.16
N SER A 42 19.94 2.39 -6.81
CA SER A 42 19.79 3.45 -7.82
C SER A 42 19.43 2.97 -9.23
N ASN A 43 19.44 1.65 -9.48
CA ASN A 43 19.16 1.09 -10.80
C ASN A 43 17.67 0.71 -10.93
N PRO A 44 16.90 1.34 -11.84
CA PRO A 44 15.47 1.05 -12.05
C PRO A 44 15.16 -0.42 -12.31
N SER A 45 16.08 -1.14 -12.98
CA SER A 45 15.92 -2.56 -13.26
C SER A 45 16.01 -3.44 -12.01
N SER A 46 16.84 -3.04 -11.03
CA SER A 46 17.00 -3.76 -9.76
C SER A 46 15.80 -3.51 -8.86
N LYS A 47 15.31 -2.26 -8.80
CA LYS A 47 14.05 -1.91 -8.13
C LYS A 47 12.87 -2.76 -8.64
N ARG A 48 12.68 -2.83 -9.96
CA ARG A 48 11.63 -3.65 -10.56
C ARG A 48 11.77 -5.15 -10.22
N ARG A 49 13.00 -5.66 -10.15
CA ARG A 49 13.26 -7.05 -9.74
C ARG A 49 12.88 -7.31 -8.28
N ILE A 50 13.16 -6.37 -7.39
CA ILE A 50 12.80 -6.47 -5.96
C ILE A 50 11.29 -6.42 -5.80
N LEU A 51 10.61 -5.46 -6.44
CA LEU A 51 9.15 -5.36 -6.38
C LEU A 51 8.47 -6.62 -6.93
N LEU A 52 8.97 -7.17 -8.04
CA LEU A 52 8.48 -8.44 -8.58
C LEU A 52 8.72 -9.61 -7.62
N ALA A 53 9.90 -9.68 -6.99
CA ALA A 53 10.20 -10.71 -6.00
C ALA A 53 9.29 -10.60 -4.78
N LEU A 54 9.05 -9.40 -4.27
CA LEU A 54 8.11 -9.13 -3.17
C LEU A 54 6.68 -9.55 -3.53
N MET A 55 6.22 -9.22 -4.74
CA MET A 55 4.91 -9.65 -5.25
C MET A 55 4.80 -11.18 -5.29
N ILE A 56 5.80 -11.89 -5.83
CA ILE A 56 5.79 -13.35 -5.92
C ILE A 56 5.80 -13.98 -4.52
N VAL A 57 6.68 -13.52 -3.63
CA VAL A 57 6.79 -14.02 -2.25
C VAL A 57 5.47 -13.86 -1.51
N ASN A 58 4.88 -12.67 -1.55
CA ASN A 58 3.61 -12.38 -0.88
C ASN A 58 2.45 -13.19 -1.51
N THR A 59 2.48 -13.42 -2.81
CA THR A 59 1.50 -14.27 -3.51
C THR A 59 1.59 -15.72 -3.05
N MET A 60 2.82 -16.24 -2.91
CA MET A 60 3.07 -17.61 -2.47
C MET A 60 2.61 -17.84 -1.03
N ASP A 61 2.82 -16.85 -0.16
CA ASP A 61 2.35 -16.84 1.25
C ASP A 61 0.82 -16.81 1.32
N ALA A 62 0.18 -15.85 0.65
CA ALA A 62 -1.28 -15.75 0.61
C ALA A 62 -1.96 -16.99 -0.01
N MET A 63 -1.36 -17.57 -1.06
CA MET A 63 -1.91 -18.77 -1.72
C MET A 63 -1.98 -19.97 -0.76
N GLY A 64 -1.00 -20.12 0.13
CA GLY A 64 -0.96 -21.21 1.12
C GLY A 64 -2.19 -21.27 2.01
N GLU A 65 -2.73 -20.12 2.38
CA GLU A 65 -3.97 -19.99 3.15
C GLU A 65 -5.19 -20.47 2.33
N PHE A 66 -5.33 -19.97 1.11
CA PHE A 66 -6.52 -20.23 0.28
C PHE A 66 -6.57 -21.62 -0.35
N LEU A 67 -5.41 -22.29 -0.47
CA LEU A 67 -5.31 -23.66 -1.01
C LEU A 67 -6.22 -24.66 -0.28
N MET A 68 -6.41 -24.49 1.03
CA MET A 68 -7.23 -25.40 1.84
C MET A 68 -8.72 -25.08 1.84
N GLY A 69 -9.12 -23.90 1.34
CA GLY A 69 -10.51 -23.44 1.38
C GLY A 69 -11.51 -24.44 0.80
N VAL A 70 -11.12 -25.13 -0.28
CA VAL A 70 -11.96 -26.11 -0.99
C VAL A 70 -11.97 -27.50 -0.33
N CYS A 71 -11.07 -27.76 0.62
CA CYS A 71 -10.89 -29.07 1.25
C CYS A 71 -11.55 -29.16 2.64
N PHE A 72 -11.62 -28.05 3.38
CA PHE A 72 -12.15 -28.03 4.76
C PHE A 72 -13.50 -28.74 4.94
N PRO A 73 -14.52 -28.50 4.10
CA PRO A 73 -15.83 -29.14 4.28
C PRO A 73 -15.74 -30.66 4.21
N TYR A 74 -14.95 -31.21 3.28
CA TYR A 74 -14.81 -32.65 3.11
C TYR A 74 -13.98 -33.31 4.21
N ILE A 75 -13.11 -32.56 4.89
CA ILE A 75 -12.33 -33.06 6.03
C ILE A 75 -13.20 -33.12 7.30
N MET A 76 -14.11 -32.15 7.46
CA MET A 76 -14.90 -31.95 8.68
C MET A 76 -16.29 -32.62 8.64
N LEU A 77 -16.89 -32.79 7.46
CA LEU A 77 -18.22 -33.37 7.34
C LEU A 77 -18.17 -34.90 7.29
N PRO A 78 -19.14 -35.58 7.92
CA PRO A 78 -19.29 -37.01 7.74
C PRO A 78 -19.66 -37.31 6.27
N PRO A 79 -19.16 -38.42 5.70
CA PRO A 79 -19.56 -38.83 4.37
C PRO A 79 -21.06 -39.16 4.30
N ASP A 80 -21.64 -38.96 3.13
CA ASP A 80 -23.01 -39.35 2.87
C ASP A 80 -23.13 -40.89 3.01
N PRO A 81 -24.00 -41.40 3.91
CA PRO A 81 -24.15 -42.84 4.12
C PRO A 81 -24.63 -43.58 2.86
N SER A 82 -25.23 -42.88 1.89
CA SER A 82 -25.67 -43.46 0.62
C SER A 82 -24.54 -43.65 -0.41
N VAL A 83 -23.39 -43.01 -0.20
CA VAL A 83 -22.25 -43.05 -1.14
C VAL A 83 -21.09 -43.78 -0.47
N PRO A 84 -20.80 -45.04 -0.85
CA PRO A 84 -19.66 -45.76 -0.29
C PRO A 84 -18.37 -45.05 -0.70
N LEU A 85 -17.57 -44.63 0.29
CA LEU A 85 -16.25 -44.06 0.05
C LEU A 85 -15.28 -45.15 -0.40
N THR A 86 -14.40 -44.81 -1.34
CA THR A 86 -13.26 -45.65 -1.68
C THR A 86 -12.20 -45.60 -0.58
N GLN A 87 -11.36 -46.65 -0.46
CA GLN A 87 -10.25 -46.64 0.50
C GLN A 87 -9.31 -45.45 0.25
N GLU A 88 -9.09 -45.07 -1.01
CA GLU A 88 -8.28 -43.90 -1.36
C GLU A 88 -8.87 -42.57 -0.85
N GLN A 89 -10.20 -42.43 -0.80
CA GLN A 89 -10.84 -41.24 -0.23
C GLN A 89 -10.65 -41.16 1.29
N ILE A 90 -10.78 -42.31 1.97
CA ILE A 90 -10.55 -42.42 3.41
C ILE A 90 -9.08 -42.12 3.73
N ASP A 91 -8.15 -42.75 3.00
CA ASP A 91 -6.72 -42.50 3.10
C ASP A 91 -6.35 -41.07 2.68
N GLY A 92 -7.17 -40.46 1.82
CA GLY A 92 -7.09 -39.06 1.41
C GLY A 92 -7.48 -38.06 2.50
N GLY A 93 -8.12 -38.53 3.56
CA GLY A 93 -8.58 -37.73 4.69
C GLY A 93 -10.04 -37.27 4.61
N TYR A 94 -10.86 -37.92 3.78
CA TYR A 94 -12.29 -37.62 3.72
C TYR A 94 -12.94 -37.96 5.06
N GLY A 95 -13.61 -36.99 5.67
CA GLY A 95 -14.21 -37.13 7.00
C GLY A 95 -13.20 -37.45 8.10
N ALA A 96 -11.91 -37.14 7.91
CA ALA A 96 -10.86 -37.45 8.88
C ALA A 96 -11.17 -36.92 10.28
N PHE A 97 -11.84 -35.78 10.37
CA PHE A 97 -12.22 -35.14 11.62
C PHE A 97 -13.72 -35.18 11.91
N ALA A 98 -14.52 -35.90 11.11
CA ALA A 98 -15.97 -35.90 11.23
C ALA A 98 -16.46 -36.30 12.63
N ASN A 99 -15.86 -37.32 13.24
CA ASN A 99 -16.24 -37.80 14.57
C ASN A 99 -16.00 -36.76 15.68
N GLU A 100 -14.96 -35.93 15.54
CA GLU A 100 -14.65 -34.87 16.50
C GLU A 100 -15.46 -33.60 16.20
N ALA A 101 -15.62 -33.27 14.92
CA ALA A 101 -16.41 -32.15 14.43
C ALA A 101 -17.88 -32.26 14.86
N VAL A 102 -18.48 -33.45 14.79
CA VAL A 102 -19.86 -33.70 15.24
C VAL A 102 -20.04 -33.37 16.73
N LYS A 103 -19.03 -33.61 17.58
CA LYS A 103 -19.12 -33.35 19.04
C LYS A 103 -19.25 -31.87 19.37
N ILE A 104 -18.66 -31.00 18.55
CA ILE A 104 -18.68 -29.55 18.75
C ILE A 104 -19.61 -28.83 17.77
N GLY A 105 -20.30 -29.57 16.90
CA GLY A 105 -21.05 -29.02 15.76
C GLY A 105 -20.16 -28.85 14.52
N THR A 106 -20.54 -29.50 13.42
CA THR A 106 -19.77 -29.50 12.16
C THR A 106 -19.60 -28.10 11.59
N THR A 107 -20.62 -27.25 11.69
CA THR A 107 -20.53 -25.83 11.30
C THR A 107 -19.47 -25.08 12.10
N ILE A 108 -19.41 -25.29 13.42
CA ILE A 108 -18.37 -24.68 14.27
C ILE A 108 -17.01 -25.18 13.81
N ALA A 109 -16.83 -26.50 13.70
CA ALA A 109 -15.57 -27.12 13.28
C ALA A 109 -15.07 -26.63 11.91
N MET A 110 -15.96 -26.48 10.92
CA MET A 110 -15.63 -25.97 9.58
C MET A 110 -15.10 -24.53 9.61
N ASN A 111 -15.60 -23.69 10.51
CA ASN A 111 -15.11 -22.32 10.65
C ASN A 111 -13.86 -22.23 11.53
N LEU A 112 -13.70 -23.13 12.50
CA LEU A 112 -12.53 -23.13 13.41
C LEU A 112 -11.21 -23.23 12.65
N GLY A 113 -11.11 -24.08 11.63
CA GLY A 113 -9.87 -24.28 10.89
C GLY A 113 -9.24 -22.98 10.35
N PRO A 114 -9.97 -22.20 9.54
CA PRO A 114 -9.54 -20.88 9.12
C PRO A 114 -9.35 -19.89 10.29
N GLN A 115 -10.20 -19.92 11.33
CA GLN A 115 -10.08 -18.96 12.43
C GLN A 115 -8.88 -19.17 13.34
N PHE A 116 -8.45 -20.41 13.56
CA PHE A 116 -7.22 -20.66 14.29
C PHE A 116 -6.01 -20.11 13.53
N TYR A 117 -6.02 -20.17 12.21
CA TYR A 117 -5.01 -19.50 11.39
C TYR A 117 -5.05 -17.97 11.57
N ASN A 118 -6.22 -17.34 11.47
CA ASN A 118 -6.38 -15.90 11.69
C ASN A 118 -5.95 -15.47 13.11
N ALA A 119 -6.22 -16.30 14.12
CA ALA A 119 -5.76 -16.06 15.49
C ALA A 119 -4.22 -16.10 15.61
N GLY A 120 -3.57 -16.99 14.87
CA GLY A 120 -2.11 -16.97 14.75
C GLY A 120 -1.62 -15.73 14.00
N GLN A 121 -2.29 -15.37 12.90
CA GLN A 121 -1.94 -14.23 12.06
C GLN A 121 -2.03 -12.92 12.84
N PHE A 122 -3.06 -12.76 13.68
CA PHE A 122 -3.17 -11.67 14.65
C PHE A 122 -1.89 -11.47 15.46
N LEU A 123 -1.33 -12.54 16.04
CA LEU A 123 -0.09 -12.46 16.82
C LEU A 123 1.09 -12.04 15.96
N SER A 124 1.19 -12.60 14.75
CA SER A 124 2.25 -12.29 13.80
C SER A 124 2.19 -10.82 13.36
N SER A 125 1.00 -10.27 13.09
CA SER A 125 0.80 -8.91 12.61
C SER A 125 1.17 -7.86 13.66
N ILE A 126 0.90 -8.13 14.95
CA ILE A 126 1.40 -7.30 16.06
C ILE A 126 2.93 -7.34 16.11
N ALA A 127 3.51 -8.53 15.97
CA ALA A 127 4.95 -8.75 16.10
C ALA A 127 5.74 -8.22 14.89
N SER A 128 5.17 -8.22 13.67
CA SER A 128 5.84 -7.90 12.40
C SER A 128 6.60 -6.58 12.43
N GLY A 129 5.97 -5.50 12.91
CA GLY A 129 6.60 -4.18 12.97
C GLY A 129 7.80 -4.15 13.94
N TYR A 130 7.71 -4.87 15.06
CA TYR A 130 8.80 -4.96 16.03
C TYR A 130 9.94 -5.86 15.53
N LEU A 131 9.61 -7.02 14.95
CA LEU A 131 10.59 -7.95 14.38
C LEU A 131 11.35 -7.31 13.21
N ALA A 132 10.65 -6.63 12.30
CA ALA A 132 11.26 -5.91 11.19
C ALA A 132 12.31 -4.88 11.66
N ARG A 133 12.02 -4.15 12.75
CA ARG A 133 12.97 -3.21 13.37
C ARG A 133 14.11 -3.89 14.11
N ALA A 134 13.82 -4.98 14.82
CA ALA A 134 14.79 -5.68 15.67
C ALA A 134 15.83 -6.47 14.87
N ILE A 135 15.39 -7.28 13.91
CA ILE A 135 16.25 -8.21 13.16
C ILE A 135 16.47 -7.83 11.69
N GLY A 136 15.69 -6.87 11.16
CA GLY A 136 15.70 -6.46 9.76
C GLY A 136 14.51 -7.02 8.97
N LYS A 137 14.07 -6.30 7.93
CA LYS A 137 12.89 -6.65 7.13
C LYS A 137 13.11 -7.96 6.35
N ARG A 138 14.28 -8.14 5.72
CA ARG A 138 14.66 -9.38 5.01
C ARG A 138 14.65 -10.59 5.95
N ARG A 139 15.26 -10.47 7.14
CA ARG A 139 15.33 -11.58 8.10
C ARG A 139 13.96 -11.95 8.65
N THR A 140 13.09 -10.96 8.81
CA THR A 140 11.70 -11.18 9.22
C THR A 140 10.92 -11.91 8.13
N LEU A 141 11.08 -11.55 6.84
CA LEU A 141 10.48 -12.32 5.74
C LEU A 141 11.00 -13.76 5.64
N ILE A 142 12.30 -13.97 5.89
CA ILE A 142 12.88 -15.32 5.95
C ILE A 142 12.22 -16.13 7.08
N LEU A 143 12.04 -15.53 8.26
CA LEU A 143 11.40 -16.17 9.40
C LEU A 143 9.96 -16.57 9.07
N TYR A 144 9.20 -15.68 8.42
CA TYR A 144 7.81 -15.93 8.04
C TYR A 144 7.67 -17.00 6.97
N THR A 145 8.37 -16.89 5.85
CA THR A 145 8.30 -17.91 4.77
C THR A 145 8.79 -19.29 5.23
N LEU A 146 9.89 -19.35 5.99
CA LEU A 146 10.38 -20.64 6.50
C LEU A 146 9.47 -21.22 7.60
N GLY A 147 8.99 -20.37 8.51
CA GLY A 147 8.05 -20.77 9.56
C GLY A 147 6.70 -21.21 9.02
N GLY A 148 6.18 -20.51 8.00
CA GLY A 148 4.98 -20.87 7.25
C GLY A 148 5.13 -22.23 6.57
N CYS A 149 6.26 -22.48 5.90
CA CYS A 149 6.60 -23.79 5.33
C CYS A 149 6.54 -24.91 6.39
N VAL A 150 7.23 -24.73 7.52
CA VAL A 150 7.22 -25.72 8.61
C VAL A 150 5.81 -25.91 9.17
N GLY A 151 5.08 -24.81 9.40
CA GLY A 151 3.71 -24.83 9.90
C GLY A 151 2.76 -25.60 8.98
N MET A 152 2.86 -25.40 7.66
CA MET A 152 2.03 -26.11 6.67
C MET A 152 2.37 -27.60 6.59
N VAL A 153 3.66 -27.99 6.65
CA VAL A 153 4.04 -29.41 6.74
C VAL A 153 3.45 -30.05 7.99
N LEU A 154 3.58 -29.41 9.14
CA LEU A 154 3.04 -29.92 10.40
C LEU A 154 1.50 -29.99 10.37
N ALA A 155 0.83 -29.03 9.75
CA ALA A 155 -0.61 -29.07 9.54
C ALA A 155 -1.01 -30.25 8.62
N GLY A 156 -0.23 -30.53 7.56
CA GLY A 156 -0.46 -31.70 6.72
C GLY A 156 -0.33 -33.03 7.49
N LEU A 157 0.73 -33.14 8.31
CA LEU A 157 1.00 -34.33 9.13
C LEU A 157 -0.01 -34.54 10.26
N SER A 158 -0.63 -33.46 10.73
CA SER A 158 -1.62 -33.52 11.81
C SER A 158 -2.94 -34.20 11.44
N LYS A 159 -3.12 -34.61 10.16
CA LYS A 159 -4.19 -35.50 9.73
C LYS A 159 -4.37 -36.69 10.69
N ASP A 160 -3.27 -37.31 11.09
CA ASP A 160 -3.29 -38.51 11.93
C ASP A 160 -3.23 -38.20 13.45
N TRP A 161 -3.12 -36.92 13.82
CA TRP A 161 -3.00 -36.47 15.22
C TRP A 161 -4.33 -36.01 15.83
N GLY A 162 -5.38 -35.88 15.02
CA GLY A 162 -6.70 -35.42 15.43
C GLY A 162 -6.98 -33.95 15.10
N MET A 163 -8.25 -33.53 15.22
CA MET A 163 -8.74 -32.23 14.76
C MET A 163 -8.10 -31.08 15.54
N TRP A 164 -7.95 -31.23 16.85
CA TRP A 164 -7.37 -30.19 17.72
C TRP A 164 -5.88 -29.96 17.45
N ALA A 165 -5.14 -31.04 17.18
CA ALA A 165 -3.75 -30.94 16.76
C ALA A 165 -3.66 -30.18 15.42
N PHE A 166 -4.55 -30.49 14.48
CA PHE A 166 -4.65 -29.77 13.22
C PHE A 166 -4.96 -28.28 13.39
N PHE A 167 -5.92 -27.90 14.24
CA PHE A 167 -6.18 -26.50 14.57
C PHE A 167 -4.97 -25.81 15.21
N GLY A 168 -4.27 -26.48 16.13
CA GLY A 168 -3.04 -25.95 16.72
C GLY A 168 -1.95 -25.70 15.68
N MET A 169 -1.77 -26.61 14.72
CA MET A 169 -0.81 -26.43 13.62
C MET A 169 -1.23 -25.36 12.62
N ARG A 170 -2.54 -25.18 12.38
CA ARG A 170 -3.07 -24.05 11.60
C ARG A 170 -2.79 -22.71 12.27
N MET A 171 -2.98 -22.62 13.58
CA MET A 171 -2.60 -21.44 14.36
C MET A 171 -1.09 -21.19 14.30
N LEU A 172 -0.27 -22.24 14.42
CA LEU A 172 1.17 -22.12 14.26
C LEU A 172 1.54 -21.58 12.87
N THR A 173 0.89 -22.04 11.81
CA THR A 173 1.09 -21.50 10.45
C THR A 173 0.73 -20.01 10.42
N GLY A 174 -0.41 -19.65 11.02
CA GLY A 174 -0.85 -18.25 11.15
C GLY A 174 0.15 -17.36 11.88
N CYS A 175 0.81 -17.85 12.92
CA CYS A 175 1.87 -17.11 13.64
C CYS A 175 3.05 -16.69 12.73
N PHE A 176 3.14 -17.26 11.53
CA PHE A 176 4.11 -16.88 10.50
C PHE A 176 3.49 -16.18 9.28
N GLY A 177 2.17 -15.96 9.24
CA GLY A 177 1.44 -15.28 8.16
C GLY A 177 1.50 -13.75 8.18
N GLY A 178 2.50 -13.17 8.86
CA GLY A 178 2.66 -11.72 9.05
C GLY A 178 3.44 -11.02 7.91
N SER A 179 3.64 -11.70 6.79
CA SER A 179 4.56 -11.29 5.72
C SER A 179 4.11 -10.01 5.02
N LEU A 180 2.80 -9.83 4.82
CA LEU A 180 2.21 -8.68 4.13
C LEU A 180 2.65 -7.35 4.76
N VAL A 181 2.65 -7.24 6.09
CA VAL A 181 3.06 -6.02 6.82
C VAL A 181 4.54 -5.68 6.54
N VAL A 182 5.39 -6.70 6.42
CA VAL A 182 6.82 -6.49 6.14
C VAL A 182 7.06 -6.17 4.67
N VAL A 183 6.31 -6.82 3.76
CA VAL A 183 6.35 -6.55 2.32
C VAL A 183 5.91 -5.12 2.02
N THR A 184 4.78 -4.66 2.56
CA THR A 184 4.31 -3.29 2.36
C THR A 184 5.35 -2.27 2.84
N SER A 185 5.92 -2.49 4.02
CA SER A 185 6.99 -1.65 4.58
C SER A 185 8.28 -1.68 3.72
N LEU A 186 8.62 -2.79 3.06
CA LEU A 186 9.74 -2.85 2.08
C LEU A 186 9.41 -2.11 0.78
N VAL A 187 8.16 -2.16 0.32
CA VAL A 187 7.72 -1.41 -0.87
C VAL A 187 7.84 0.09 -0.62
N VAL A 188 7.51 0.56 0.59
CA VAL A 188 7.70 1.97 1.00
C VAL A 188 9.18 2.34 0.92
N ASP A 189 10.08 1.55 1.50
CA ASP A 189 11.54 1.83 1.49
C ASP A 189 12.14 1.89 0.09
N VAL A 190 11.62 1.09 -0.84
CA VAL A 190 12.12 1.01 -2.22
C VAL A 190 11.54 2.12 -3.11
N SER A 191 10.49 2.80 -2.66
CA SER A 191 9.81 3.85 -3.41
C SER A 191 10.49 5.22 -3.26
N ASP A 192 10.56 6.00 -4.35
CA ASP A 192 11.27 7.28 -4.37
C ASP A 192 10.42 8.46 -3.86
N GLY A 193 9.12 8.24 -3.63
CA GLY A 193 8.18 9.23 -3.13
C GLY A 193 6.74 8.70 -3.05
N PRO A 194 5.76 9.52 -2.59
CA PRO A 194 4.40 9.07 -2.30
C PRO A 194 3.63 8.52 -3.52
N GLU A 195 3.79 9.15 -4.69
CA GLU A 195 3.13 8.71 -5.93
C GLU A 195 3.69 7.36 -6.42
N ASP A 196 5.01 7.20 -6.34
CA ASP A 196 5.69 5.96 -6.67
C ASP A 196 5.37 4.86 -5.64
N GLN A 197 5.21 5.21 -4.37
CA GLN A 197 4.76 4.30 -3.32
C GLN A 197 3.36 3.78 -3.59
N GLU A 198 2.38 4.64 -3.93
CA GLU A 198 1.02 4.22 -4.27
C GLU A 198 1.02 3.28 -5.48
N SER A 199 1.78 3.63 -6.52
CA SER A 199 1.93 2.80 -7.72
C SER A 199 2.57 1.45 -7.41
N ASN A 200 3.69 1.42 -6.68
CA ASN A 200 4.41 0.19 -6.34
C ASN A 200 3.61 -0.68 -5.38
N MET A 201 2.88 -0.08 -4.43
CA MET A 201 1.98 -0.81 -3.53
C MET A 201 0.86 -1.48 -4.33
N GLY A 202 0.24 -0.76 -5.26
CA GLY A 202 -0.76 -1.32 -6.16
C GLY A 202 -0.21 -2.45 -7.03
N GLN A 203 1.02 -2.32 -7.55
CA GLN A 203 1.69 -3.35 -8.35
C GLN A 203 2.06 -4.61 -7.56
N VAL A 204 2.32 -4.49 -6.25
CA VAL A 204 2.70 -5.63 -5.41
C VAL A 204 1.48 -6.25 -4.74
N VAL A 205 0.71 -5.47 -3.98
CA VAL A 205 -0.40 -5.99 -3.16
C VAL A 205 -1.59 -6.41 -4.02
N GLY A 206 -1.90 -5.66 -5.07
CA GLY A 206 -3.06 -5.95 -5.93
C GLY A 206 -2.97 -7.33 -6.59
N PRO A 207 -1.93 -7.60 -7.40
CA PRO A 207 -1.73 -8.92 -7.99
C PRO A 207 -1.59 -10.04 -6.95
N THR A 208 -0.95 -9.79 -5.80
CA THR A 208 -0.87 -10.80 -4.74
C THR A 208 -2.25 -11.23 -4.27
N MET A 209 -3.14 -10.29 -3.97
CA MET A 209 -4.48 -10.62 -3.49
C MET A 209 -5.30 -11.35 -4.56
N ILE A 210 -5.20 -10.94 -5.83
CA ILE A 210 -5.89 -11.62 -6.94
C ILE A 210 -5.34 -13.04 -7.15
N LEU A 211 -4.01 -13.18 -7.26
CA LEU A 211 -3.39 -14.47 -7.54
C LEU A 211 -3.52 -15.42 -6.35
N GLY A 212 -3.31 -14.96 -5.12
CA GLY A 212 -3.49 -15.79 -3.92
C GLY A 212 -4.92 -16.28 -3.78
N LEU A 213 -5.89 -15.36 -3.84
CA LEU A 213 -7.31 -15.68 -3.63
C LEU A 213 -7.92 -16.50 -4.77
N VAL A 214 -7.54 -16.26 -6.03
CA VAL A 214 -8.07 -17.00 -7.20
C VAL A 214 -7.29 -18.28 -7.46
N ALA A 215 -5.96 -18.20 -7.50
CA ALA A 215 -5.17 -19.38 -7.80
C ALA A 215 -5.24 -20.40 -6.65
N GLY A 216 -5.40 -19.97 -5.40
CA GLY A 216 -5.54 -20.86 -4.24
C GLY A 216 -6.63 -21.91 -4.43
N PRO A 217 -7.92 -21.55 -4.57
CA PRO A 217 -9.00 -22.53 -4.78
C PRO A 217 -8.89 -23.33 -6.08
N VAL A 218 -8.41 -22.71 -7.17
CA VAL A 218 -8.25 -23.38 -8.47
C VAL A 218 -7.18 -24.48 -8.37
N ILE A 219 -6.01 -24.14 -7.82
CA ILE A 219 -4.90 -25.08 -7.62
C ILE A 219 -5.27 -26.11 -6.55
N GLY A 220 -5.92 -25.68 -5.46
CA GLY A 220 -6.41 -26.56 -4.40
C GLY A 220 -7.37 -27.61 -4.93
N ASN A 221 -8.28 -27.23 -5.83
CA ASN A 221 -9.19 -28.17 -6.49
C ASN A 221 -8.43 -29.16 -7.38
N ALA A 222 -7.51 -28.66 -8.20
CA ALA A 222 -6.71 -29.50 -9.09
C ALA A 222 -5.89 -30.53 -8.30
N ILE A 223 -5.34 -30.14 -7.15
CA ILE A 223 -4.57 -31.03 -6.26
C ILE A 223 -5.47 -32.05 -5.57
N LYS A 224 -6.62 -31.60 -5.05
CA LYS A 224 -7.61 -32.44 -4.37
C LYS A 224 -8.09 -33.60 -5.26
N GLY A 225 -8.17 -33.35 -6.57
CA GLY A 225 -8.63 -34.30 -7.58
C GLY A 225 -10.16 -34.40 -7.63
N PRO A 226 -10.73 -34.94 -8.73
CA PRO A 226 -12.18 -35.03 -8.93
C PRO A 226 -12.86 -35.88 -7.86
N ASP A 227 -12.16 -36.88 -7.32
CA ASP A 227 -12.70 -37.83 -6.35
C ASP A 227 -12.41 -37.45 -4.89
N ASN A 228 -11.82 -36.28 -4.61
CA ASN A 228 -11.46 -35.85 -3.25
C ASN A 228 -10.49 -36.81 -2.50
N THR A 229 -9.57 -37.48 -3.21
CA THR A 229 -8.62 -38.45 -2.63
C THR A 229 -7.38 -37.82 -2.02
N ARG A 230 -7.22 -36.49 -2.11
CA ARG A 230 -5.98 -35.78 -1.71
C ARG A 230 -6.25 -34.52 -0.90
N LEU A 231 -7.09 -34.60 0.13
CA LEU A 231 -7.59 -33.41 0.85
C LEU A 231 -6.53 -32.65 1.65
N PHE A 232 -5.46 -33.30 2.09
CA PHE A 232 -4.35 -32.66 2.83
C PHE A 232 -3.17 -32.26 1.94
N TRP A 233 -3.15 -32.69 0.68
CA TRP A 233 -2.07 -32.34 -0.26
C TRP A 233 -1.90 -30.83 -0.52
N PRO A 234 -2.97 -30.01 -0.53
CA PRO A 234 -2.80 -28.57 -0.70
C PRO A 234 -1.91 -27.93 0.38
N LEU A 235 -1.84 -28.48 1.60
CA LEU A 235 -0.90 -28.02 2.63
C LEU A 235 0.56 -28.29 2.26
N TYR A 236 0.86 -29.46 1.71
CA TYR A 236 2.22 -29.78 1.28
C TYR A 236 2.64 -28.95 0.07
N ILE A 237 1.72 -28.68 -0.86
CA ILE A 237 2.00 -27.77 -1.99
C ILE A 237 2.16 -26.34 -1.50
N GLY A 238 1.36 -25.89 -0.54
CA GLY A 238 1.57 -24.62 0.16
C GLY A 238 2.96 -24.54 0.80
N ALA A 239 3.40 -25.59 1.50
CA ALA A 239 4.73 -25.64 2.09
C ALA A 239 5.86 -25.55 1.05
N ILE A 240 5.70 -26.20 -0.11
CA ILE A 240 6.67 -26.08 -1.22
C ILE A 240 6.68 -24.65 -1.76
N SER A 241 5.50 -24.04 -1.94
CA SER A 241 5.35 -22.64 -2.36
C SER A 241 6.07 -21.69 -1.40
N GLU A 242 5.88 -21.86 -0.09
CA GLU A 242 6.56 -21.11 0.97
C GLU A 242 8.08 -21.30 0.96
N PHE A 243 8.53 -22.54 0.74
CA PHE A 243 9.96 -22.80 0.64
C PHE A 243 10.59 -22.11 -0.57
N ILE A 244 9.88 -22.06 -1.71
CA ILE A 244 10.35 -21.29 -2.88
C ILE A 244 10.36 -19.80 -2.56
N ALA A 245 9.33 -19.28 -1.87
CA ALA A 245 9.29 -17.90 -1.41
C ALA A 245 10.50 -17.58 -0.52
N PHE A 246 10.82 -18.46 0.44
CA PHE A 246 12.04 -18.38 1.26
C PHE A 246 13.31 -18.28 0.40
N LEU A 247 13.47 -19.13 -0.62
CA LEU A 247 14.63 -19.08 -1.51
C LEU A 247 14.71 -17.76 -2.29
N ILE A 248 13.58 -17.21 -2.73
CA ILE A 248 13.49 -15.91 -3.41
C ILE A 248 13.90 -14.78 -2.46
N VAL A 249 13.37 -14.73 -1.24
CA VAL A 249 13.75 -13.74 -0.23
C VAL A 249 15.25 -13.86 0.08
N PHE A 250 15.74 -15.10 0.23
CA PHE A 250 17.13 -15.36 0.52
C PHE A 250 18.07 -14.89 -0.61
N ALA A 251 17.70 -15.11 -1.88
CA ALA A 251 18.56 -14.82 -3.02
C ALA A 251 18.47 -13.38 -3.54
N ILE A 252 17.27 -12.78 -3.54
CA ILE A 252 16.98 -11.53 -4.27
C ILE A 252 16.78 -10.34 -3.32
N ILE A 253 16.07 -10.55 -2.20
CA ILE A 253 15.72 -9.44 -1.29
C ILE A 253 16.92 -9.13 -0.40
N TYR A 254 17.26 -7.86 -0.31
CA TYR A 254 18.28 -7.35 0.58
C TYR A 254 17.70 -6.28 1.49
N ASP A 255 18.20 -6.21 2.73
CA ASP A 255 17.86 -5.07 3.58
C ASP A 255 18.49 -3.81 2.97
N PRO A 256 17.72 -2.73 2.80
CA PRO A 256 18.31 -1.45 2.42
C PRO A 256 19.36 -1.08 3.48
N PRO A 257 20.54 -0.59 3.06
CA PRO A 257 21.59 -0.23 4.00
C PRO A 257 21.05 0.80 5.01
N LYS A 258 21.27 0.55 6.31
CA LYS A 258 21.05 1.58 7.34
C LYS A 258 21.91 2.78 6.94
N LYS A 259 21.29 3.94 6.68
CA LYS A 259 21.95 5.13 6.11
C LYS A 259 22.83 5.84 7.15
N ASP A 260 23.96 5.26 7.53
CA ASP A 260 24.78 5.69 8.69
C ASP A 260 25.72 6.91 8.44
N THR A 261 25.30 7.94 7.69
CA THR A 261 26.20 9.03 7.23
C THR A 261 25.64 10.42 7.54
N GLN A 262 26.47 11.47 7.70
CA GLN A 262 26.05 12.86 7.98
C GLN A 262 24.90 13.43 7.13
N GLN A 263 24.64 12.88 5.93
CA GLN A 263 23.43 13.17 5.15
C GLN A 263 22.16 12.77 5.90
N GLU A 264 22.17 11.66 6.63
CA GLU A 264 21.12 11.25 7.58
C GLU A 264 20.83 12.40 8.53
N LYS A 265 21.78 12.96 9.28
CA LYS A 265 21.47 14.09 10.20
C LYS A 265 20.77 15.29 9.55
N LEU A 266 21.04 15.57 8.28
CA LEU A 266 20.36 16.61 7.51
C LEU A 266 18.97 16.17 7.00
N PHE A 267 18.85 14.94 6.50
CA PHE A 267 17.58 14.33 6.12
C PHE A 267 16.68 14.08 7.33
N THR A 268 17.20 13.59 8.45
CA THR A 268 16.51 13.41 9.73
C THR A 268 15.98 14.74 10.23
N LYS A 269 16.70 15.86 10.06
CA LYS A 269 16.15 17.17 10.43
C LYS A 269 14.96 17.55 9.54
N TYR A 270 15.08 17.35 8.22
CA TYR A 270 13.98 17.61 7.29
C TYR A 270 12.79 16.66 7.53
N GLU A 271 13.03 15.38 7.73
CA GLU A 271 12.04 14.36 8.06
C GLU A 271 11.41 14.61 9.43
N GLU A 272 12.15 15.12 10.42
CA GLU A 272 11.61 15.54 11.71
C GLU A 272 10.71 16.76 11.56
N ASP A 273 11.06 17.70 10.70
CA ASP A 273 10.24 18.88 10.46
C ASP A 273 8.98 18.52 9.64
N GLU A 274 9.10 17.65 8.63
CA GLU A 274 7.96 17.07 7.89
C GLU A 274 7.07 16.22 8.81
N ASP A 275 7.64 15.41 9.71
CA ASP A 275 6.88 14.62 10.70
C ASP A 275 6.19 15.52 11.72
N LYS A 276 6.83 16.61 12.18
CA LYS A 276 6.16 17.60 13.03
C LYS A 276 5.00 18.25 12.31
N GLU A 277 5.17 18.63 11.04
CA GLU A 277 4.11 19.22 10.24
C GLU A 277 2.96 18.22 10.02
N ASP A 278 3.25 16.99 9.61
CA ASP A 278 2.26 15.93 9.41
C ASP A 278 1.52 15.59 10.72
N ARG A 279 2.24 15.51 11.85
CA ARG A 279 1.64 15.34 13.18
C ARG A 279 0.74 16.51 13.57
N THR A 280 1.15 17.74 13.26
CA THR A 280 0.36 18.95 13.54
C THR A 280 -0.88 19.01 12.65
N ALA A 281 -0.76 18.62 11.38
CA ALA A 281 -1.87 18.51 10.45
C ALA A 281 -2.86 17.40 10.84
N LYS A 282 -2.39 16.35 11.53
CA LYS A 282 -3.15 15.18 11.98
C LYS A 282 -3.43 15.17 13.49
N VAL A 283 -3.51 16.33 14.13
CA VAL A 283 -3.88 16.42 15.54
C VAL A 283 -5.23 15.73 15.78
N GLY A 284 -5.26 14.83 16.77
CA GLY A 284 -6.45 14.05 17.10
C GLY A 284 -6.70 12.82 16.21
N PHE A 285 -5.71 12.39 15.40
CA PHE A 285 -5.87 11.20 14.55
C PHE A 285 -6.33 9.95 15.31
N THR A 286 -5.93 9.78 16.57
CA THR A 286 -6.33 8.64 17.41
C THR A 286 -7.85 8.50 17.55
N LYS A 287 -8.59 9.62 17.61
CA LYS A 287 -10.07 9.61 17.62
C LYS A 287 -10.63 9.07 16.31
N PHE A 288 -10.08 9.52 15.19
CA PHE A 288 -10.48 9.04 13.86
C PHE A 288 -10.07 7.60 13.61
N VAL A 289 -8.93 7.15 14.15
CA VAL A 289 -8.53 5.75 14.10
C VAL A 289 -9.49 4.87 14.90
N ALA A 290 -9.93 5.31 16.09
CA ALA A 290 -10.95 4.60 16.86
C ALA A 290 -12.29 4.50 16.12
N ILE A 291 -12.73 5.59 15.46
CA ILE A 291 -13.92 5.59 14.59
C ILE A 291 -13.74 4.60 13.43
N PHE A 292 -12.56 4.61 12.80
CA PHE A 292 -12.23 3.71 11.70
C PHE A 292 -12.18 2.24 12.13
N TRP A 293 -11.64 1.92 13.31
CA TRP A 293 -11.68 0.57 13.86
C TRP A 293 -13.10 0.12 14.19
N LEU A 294 -13.97 1.01 14.67
CA LEU A 294 -15.38 0.69 14.82
C LEU A 294 -16.01 0.36 13.46
N ALA A 295 -15.72 1.16 12.41
CA ALA A 295 -16.17 0.87 11.05
C ALA A 295 -15.67 -0.51 10.57
N CYS A 296 -14.39 -0.81 10.80
CA CYS A 296 -13.78 -2.09 10.43
C CYS A 296 -14.42 -3.26 11.19
N ALA A 297 -14.72 -3.13 12.49
CA ALA A 297 -15.42 -4.20 13.22
C ALA A 297 -16.76 -4.57 12.61
N MET A 298 -17.51 -3.56 12.18
CA MET A 298 -18.85 -3.74 11.61
C MET A 298 -18.77 -4.32 10.19
N ASP A 299 -17.83 -3.82 9.39
CA ASP A 299 -17.51 -4.33 8.05
C ASP A 299 -17.03 -5.79 8.10
N THR A 300 -16.17 -6.13 9.06
CA THR A 300 -15.67 -7.50 9.25
C THR A 300 -16.75 -8.43 9.80
N ALA A 301 -17.64 -7.96 10.68
CA ALA A 301 -18.80 -8.74 11.09
C ALA A 301 -19.70 -9.12 9.90
N ALA A 302 -19.93 -8.19 8.97
CA ALA A 302 -20.64 -8.46 7.72
C ALA A 302 -19.86 -9.43 6.81
N GLN A 303 -18.53 -9.30 6.73
CA GLN A 303 -17.67 -10.22 5.98
C GLN A 303 -17.75 -11.64 6.50
N VAL A 304 -17.73 -11.80 7.83
CA VAL A 304 -17.75 -13.11 8.50
C VAL A 304 -19.11 -13.80 8.36
N ALA A 305 -20.16 -13.06 8.05
CA ALA A 305 -21.43 -13.67 7.68
C ALA A 305 -21.30 -14.59 6.44
N MET A 306 -20.29 -14.38 5.58
CA MET A 306 -20.10 -15.15 4.35
C MET A 306 -19.72 -16.62 4.58
N PRO A 307 -18.69 -16.96 5.38
CA PRO A 307 -18.45 -18.35 5.79
C PRO A 307 -19.70 -19.03 6.36
N MET A 308 -20.55 -18.29 7.08
CA MET A 308 -21.81 -18.83 7.62
C MET A 308 -22.84 -19.12 6.53
N VAL A 309 -23.04 -18.18 5.61
CA VAL A 309 -23.88 -18.39 4.43
C VAL A 309 -23.41 -19.60 3.62
N ASN A 310 -22.09 -19.80 3.50
CA ASN A 310 -21.54 -20.98 2.82
C ASN A 310 -22.00 -22.27 3.52
N ASN A 311 -21.93 -22.32 4.85
CA ASN A 311 -22.42 -23.47 5.61
C ASN A 311 -23.93 -23.68 5.41
N VAL A 312 -24.73 -22.63 5.44
CA VAL A 312 -26.17 -22.72 5.12
C VAL A 312 -26.37 -23.33 3.72
N GLY A 313 -25.61 -22.86 2.74
CA GLY A 313 -25.62 -23.38 1.37
C GLY A 313 -25.34 -24.88 1.30
N PHE A 314 -24.28 -25.31 1.98
CA PHE A 314 -23.87 -26.71 2.09
C PHE A 314 -24.92 -27.64 2.69
N HIS A 315 -25.62 -27.17 3.71
CA HIS A 315 -26.62 -27.97 4.42
C HIS A 315 -27.96 -27.98 3.69
N ARG A 316 -28.37 -26.84 3.11
CA ARG A 316 -29.69 -26.68 2.49
C ARG A 316 -29.77 -27.11 1.04
N PHE A 317 -28.71 -26.89 0.25
CA PHE A 317 -28.74 -27.10 -1.19
C PHE A 317 -27.78 -28.24 -1.57
N PRO A 318 -28.29 -29.45 -1.87
CA PRO A 318 -27.45 -30.57 -2.30
C PRO A 318 -26.53 -30.24 -3.48
N TRP A 319 -26.99 -29.36 -4.38
CA TRP A 319 -26.19 -28.87 -5.50
C TRP A 319 -24.96 -28.08 -5.07
N VAL A 320 -25.07 -27.23 -4.03
CA VAL A 320 -23.91 -26.46 -3.51
C VAL A 320 -22.89 -27.41 -2.92
N ARG A 321 -23.34 -28.47 -2.23
CA ARG A 321 -22.44 -29.50 -1.69
C ARG A 321 -21.68 -30.25 -2.79
N SER A 322 -22.36 -30.61 -3.88
CA SER A 322 -21.73 -31.33 -5.00
C SER A 322 -20.86 -30.45 -5.90
N HIS A 323 -21.18 -29.15 -6.00
CA HIS A 323 -20.47 -28.17 -6.83
C HIS A 323 -19.72 -27.12 -6.00
N PHE A 324 -19.34 -27.46 -4.77
CA PHE A 324 -18.78 -26.48 -3.84
C PHE A 324 -17.52 -25.83 -4.40
N THR A 325 -16.73 -26.61 -5.11
CA THR A 325 -15.46 -26.13 -5.61
C THR A 325 -15.66 -25.09 -6.71
N GLU A 326 -16.61 -25.34 -7.61
CA GLU A 326 -17.04 -24.40 -8.64
C GLU A 326 -17.58 -23.12 -8.00
N VAL A 327 -18.34 -23.23 -6.91
CA VAL A 327 -18.84 -22.08 -6.15
C VAL A 327 -17.70 -21.21 -5.61
N ILE A 328 -16.69 -21.81 -4.99
CA ILE A 328 -15.54 -21.05 -4.46
C ILE A 328 -14.67 -20.47 -5.58
N ILE A 329 -14.50 -21.18 -6.70
CA ILE A 329 -13.74 -20.67 -7.85
C ILE A 329 -14.45 -19.44 -8.44
N ILE A 330 -15.78 -19.49 -8.64
CA ILE A 330 -16.55 -18.34 -9.13
C ILE A 330 -16.46 -17.19 -8.13
N PHE A 331 -16.58 -17.47 -6.83
CA PHE A 331 -16.41 -16.45 -5.79
C PHE A 331 -15.06 -15.74 -5.90
N ALA A 332 -13.98 -16.49 -6.09
CA ALA A 332 -12.66 -15.88 -6.21
C ALA A 332 -12.55 -14.99 -7.46
N VAL A 333 -13.11 -15.42 -8.60
CA VAL A 333 -13.18 -14.61 -9.82
C VAL A 333 -13.98 -13.32 -9.59
N VAL A 334 -15.12 -13.41 -8.88
CA VAL A 334 -15.93 -12.25 -8.52
C VAL A 334 -15.11 -11.26 -7.70
N VAL A 335 -14.36 -11.70 -6.69
CA VAL A 335 -13.49 -10.82 -5.89
C VAL A 335 -12.36 -10.21 -6.72
N ALA A 336 -11.78 -10.96 -7.66
CA ALA A 336 -10.76 -10.41 -8.56
C ALA A 336 -11.28 -9.25 -9.43
N LEU A 337 -12.55 -9.28 -9.83
CA LEU A 337 -13.20 -8.19 -10.58
C LEU A 337 -13.52 -6.98 -9.70
N VAL A 338 -13.71 -7.17 -8.39
CA VAL A 338 -13.99 -6.07 -7.44
C VAL A 338 -12.81 -5.12 -7.33
N MET A 339 -11.58 -5.62 -7.35
CA MET A 339 -10.40 -4.79 -7.08
C MET A 339 -10.23 -3.61 -8.04
N PRO A 340 -10.21 -3.79 -9.39
CA PRO A 340 -10.10 -2.66 -10.31
C PRO A 340 -11.30 -1.72 -10.20
N LEU A 341 -12.49 -2.24 -9.91
CA LEU A 341 -13.68 -1.42 -9.66
C LEU A 341 -13.49 -0.56 -8.40
N SER A 342 -13.04 -1.14 -7.29
CA SER A 342 -12.78 -0.41 -6.04
C SER A 342 -11.70 0.66 -6.23
N ILE A 343 -10.60 0.36 -6.92
CA ILE A 343 -9.57 1.35 -7.26
C ILE A 343 -10.16 2.51 -8.09
N THR A 344 -10.97 2.18 -9.09
CA THR A 344 -11.63 3.17 -9.95
C THR A 344 -12.57 4.05 -9.13
N MET A 345 -13.45 3.45 -8.34
CA MET A 345 -14.38 4.16 -7.45
C MET A 345 -13.63 5.04 -6.44
N THR A 346 -12.51 4.57 -5.90
CA THR A 346 -11.69 5.31 -4.94
C THR A 346 -11.08 6.56 -5.56
N ARG A 347 -10.66 6.49 -6.83
CA ARG A 347 -10.19 7.67 -7.59
C ARG A 347 -11.29 8.71 -7.80
N PHE A 348 -12.55 8.27 -7.99
CA PHE A 348 -13.68 9.15 -8.25
C PHE A 348 -14.35 9.72 -6.98
N LEU A 349 -14.50 8.91 -5.94
CA LEU A 349 -15.30 9.22 -4.75
C LEU A 349 -14.43 9.53 -3.52
N GLY A 350 -13.17 9.09 -3.50
CA GLY A 350 -12.34 9.08 -2.31
C GLY A 350 -12.60 7.87 -1.40
N TYR A 351 -11.66 7.58 -0.50
CA TYR A 351 -11.62 6.34 0.28
C TYR A 351 -12.88 6.10 1.14
N ALA A 352 -13.32 7.12 1.90
CA ALA A 352 -14.45 6.98 2.82
C ALA A 352 -15.77 6.78 2.07
N TYR A 353 -16.01 7.53 0.99
CA TYR A 353 -17.22 7.39 0.18
C TYR A 353 -17.28 6.06 -0.56
N THR A 354 -16.16 5.56 -1.07
CA THR A 354 -16.12 4.22 -1.68
C THR A 354 -16.50 3.14 -0.67
N ALA A 355 -16.06 3.25 0.59
CA ALA A 355 -16.49 2.34 1.66
C ALA A 355 -18.00 2.46 1.96
N ILE A 356 -18.54 3.69 2.06
CA ILE A 356 -19.99 3.93 2.25
C ILE A 356 -20.81 3.30 1.13
N VAL A 357 -20.41 3.48 -0.13
CA VAL A 357 -21.13 2.91 -1.28
C VAL A 357 -21.06 1.38 -1.24
N GLY A 358 -19.88 0.81 -0.99
CA GLY A 358 -19.72 -0.64 -0.84
C GLY A 358 -20.61 -1.22 0.25
N GLN A 359 -20.59 -0.64 1.44
CA GLN A 359 -21.40 -1.08 2.58
C GLN A 359 -22.90 -0.87 2.35
N THR A 360 -23.31 0.22 1.70
CA THR A 360 -24.73 0.47 1.39
C THR A 360 -25.26 -0.59 0.42
N LEU A 361 -24.50 -0.89 -0.64
CA LEU A 361 -24.89 -1.92 -1.62
C LEU A 361 -24.89 -3.31 -0.99
N CYS A 362 -23.92 -3.61 -0.11
CA CYS A 362 -23.88 -4.84 0.67
C CYS A 362 -25.14 -4.99 1.55
N ALA A 363 -25.53 -3.95 2.28
CA ALA A 363 -26.71 -3.96 3.14
C ALA A 363 -28.00 -4.15 2.32
N VAL A 364 -28.13 -3.46 1.19
CA VAL A 364 -29.27 -3.63 0.27
C VAL A 364 -29.36 -5.08 -0.21
N CYS A 365 -28.23 -5.69 -0.60
CA CYS A 365 -28.21 -7.10 -0.98
C CYS A 365 -28.67 -8.03 0.16
N MET A 366 -28.21 -7.78 1.39
CA MET A 366 -28.63 -8.57 2.56
C MET A 366 -30.14 -8.42 2.85
N PHE A 367 -30.71 -7.21 2.80
CA PHE A 367 -32.15 -7.01 3.04
C PHE A 367 -33.03 -7.55 1.93
N VAL A 368 -32.63 -7.37 0.67
CA VAL A 368 -33.35 -7.95 -0.49
C VAL A 368 -33.36 -9.46 -0.36
N PHE A 369 -32.23 -10.06 0.01
CA PHE A 369 -32.18 -11.50 0.21
C PHE A 369 -32.96 -11.96 1.43
N TYR A 370 -32.94 -11.22 2.55
CA TYR A 370 -33.82 -11.50 3.69
C TYR A 370 -35.31 -11.54 3.26
N ALA A 371 -35.75 -10.59 2.45
CA ALA A 371 -37.12 -10.54 1.93
C ALA A 371 -37.44 -11.74 1.01
N ILE A 372 -36.48 -12.19 0.20
CA ILE A 372 -36.64 -13.38 -0.66
C ILE A 372 -36.60 -14.66 0.18
N ALA A 373 -35.67 -14.76 1.12
CA ALA A 373 -35.46 -15.91 1.99
C ALA A 373 -36.67 -16.20 2.85
N THR A 374 -37.36 -15.17 3.35
CA THR A 374 -38.59 -15.29 4.15
C THR A 374 -39.80 -15.73 3.32
N THR A 375 -39.77 -15.58 1.99
CA THR A 375 -40.75 -16.24 1.13
C THR A 375 -40.35 -17.70 0.93
N ASN A 376 -41.21 -18.64 1.32
CA ASN A 376 -40.98 -20.11 1.32
C ASN A 376 -40.54 -20.75 -0.03
N SER A 377 -40.30 -19.96 -1.07
CA SER A 377 -39.92 -20.35 -2.42
C SER A 377 -38.47 -20.01 -2.79
N ALA A 378 -37.61 -19.62 -1.84
CA ALA A 378 -36.21 -19.29 -2.12
C ALA A 378 -35.44 -20.52 -2.65
N GLY A 379 -35.41 -20.65 -3.98
CA GLY A 379 -34.59 -21.63 -4.68
C GLY A 379 -33.10 -21.32 -4.57
N ILE A 380 -32.27 -22.20 -5.13
CA ILE A 380 -30.82 -22.07 -5.13
C ILE A 380 -30.31 -20.80 -5.83
N VAL A 381 -31.01 -20.33 -6.86
CA VAL A 381 -30.56 -19.19 -7.69
C VAL A 381 -30.48 -17.88 -6.88
N PRO A 382 -31.53 -17.45 -6.16
CA PRO A 382 -31.43 -16.31 -5.25
C PRO A 382 -30.29 -16.43 -4.23
N PHE A 383 -30.07 -17.63 -3.69
CA PHE A 383 -29.00 -17.88 -2.72
C PHE A 383 -27.62 -17.64 -3.34
N MET A 384 -27.37 -18.18 -4.54
CA MET A 384 -26.11 -18.00 -5.27
C MET A 384 -25.87 -16.53 -5.63
N ILE A 385 -26.91 -15.80 -6.04
CA ILE A 385 -26.81 -14.36 -6.34
C ILE A 385 -26.38 -13.59 -5.09
N MET A 386 -27.03 -13.84 -3.94
CA MET A 386 -26.64 -13.20 -2.68
C MET A 386 -25.21 -13.59 -2.28
N PHE A 387 -24.87 -14.87 -2.39
CA PHE A 387 -23.55 -15.39 -2.03
C PHE A 387 -22.42 -14.69 -2.81
N TYR A 388 -22.64 -14.28 -4.06
CA TYR A 388 -21.63 -13.54 -4.82
C TYR A 388 -21.73 -12.02 -4.67
N LEU A 389 -22.93 -11.43 -4.59
CA LEU A 389 -23.08 -9.97 -4.52
C LEU A 389 -22.68 -9.38 -3.18
N THR A 390 -23.03 -10.05 -2.08
CA THR A 390 -22.68 -9.59 -0.72
C THR A 390 -21.17 -9.39 -0.54
N PRO A 391 -20.32 -10.40 -0.81
CA PRO A 391 -18.87 -10.24 -0.68
C PRO A 391 -18.32 -9.30 -1.75
N PHE A 392 -18.92 -9.26 -2.94
CA PHE A 392 -18.51 -8.31 -3.99
C PHE A 392 -18.56 -6.88 -3.46
N PHE A 393 -19.69 -6.46 -2.89
CA PHE A 393 -19.86 -5.12 -2.35
C PHE A 393 -19.09 -4.89 -1.04
N ASN A 394 -19.02 -5.89 -0.17
CA ASN A 394 -18.24 -5.79 1.07
C ASN A 394 -16.74 -5.59 0.80
N THR A 395 -16.18 -6.29 -0.19
CA THR A 395 -14.75 -6.21 -0.54
C THR A 395 -14.38 -4.83 -1.11
N ILE A 396 -15.33 -4.10 -1.74
CA ILE A 396 -15.10 -2.71 -2.18
C ILE A 396 -14.69 -1.83 -0.99
N SER A 397 -15.36 -2.00 0.16
CA SER A 397 -15.03 -1.31 1.41
C SER A 397 -13.71 -1.81 1.99
N GLY A 398 -13.51 -3.14 2.04
CA GLY A 398 -12.30 -3.77 2.57
C GLY A 398 -10.99 -3.28 1.95
N PHE A 399 -10.94 -3.10 0.62
CA PHE A 399 -9.72 -2.64 -0.07
C PHE A 399 -9.29 -1.22 0.29
N ASN A 400 -10.18 -0.41 0.87
CA ASN A 400 -9.87 0.97 1.26
C ASN A 400 -9.29 1.08 2.67
N LYS A 401 -9.33 0.02 3.48
CA LYS A 401 -8.92 0.06 4.90
C LYS A 401 -7.46 0.52 5.06
N GLN A 402 -6.52 -0.04 4.29
CA GLN A 402 -5.09 0.30 4.37
C GLN A 402 -4.80 1.75 3.94
N ASN A 403 -5.51 2.26 2.93
CA ASN A 403 -5.37 3.63 2.47
C ASN A 403 -5.96 4.64 3.47
N ILE A 404 -7.06 4.28 4.14
CA ILE A 404 -7.67 5.11 5.18
C ILE A 404 -6.72 5.24 6.38
N ILE A 405 -6.16 4.13 6.88
CA ILE A 405 -5.27 4.19 8.06
C ILE A 405 -3.98 4.96 7.76
N THR A 406 -3.37 4.77 6.59
CA THR A 406 -2.17 5.53 6.18
C THR A 406 -2.45 7.02 5.97
N GLY A 407 -3.67 7.37 5.52
CA GLY A 407 -4.11 8.76 5.43
C GLY A 407 -4.42 9.41 6.80
N LEU A 408 -4.85 8.62 7.79
CA LEU A 408 -5.17 9.11 9.14
C LEU A 408 -3.92 9.30 10.01
N VAL A 409 -2.98 8.36 9.95
CA VAL A 409 -1.86 8.26 10.89
C VAL A 409 -0.65 9.06 10.37
N PRO A 410 0.15 9.68 11.25
CA PRO A 410 1.42 10.30 10.86
C PRO A 410 2.35 9.32 10.14
N LYS A 411 3.05 9.76 9.09
CA LYS A 411 3.88 8.87 8.25
C LYS A 411 4.86 8.01 9.05
N LYS A 412 5.48 8.58 10.07
CA LYS A 412 6.44 7.89 10.95
C LYS A 412 5.85 6.71 11.71
N ASP A 413 4.56 6.80 12.05
CA ASP A 413 3.86 5.80 12.84
C ASP A 413 3.05 4.83 11.94
N ALA A 414 2.93 5.12 10.63
CA ALA A 414 2.07 4.40 9.69
C ALA A 414 2.30 2.87 9.68
N ASP A 415 3.55 2.42 9.66
CA ASP A 415 3.90 0.98 9.66
C ASP A 415 3.39 0.26 10.92
N GLN A 416 3.49 0.91 12.08
CA GLN A 416 3.02 0.33 13.33
C GLN A 416 1.49 0.25 13.37
N TRP A 417 0.81 1.29 12.90
CA TRP A 417 -0.65 1.31 12.86
C TRP A 417 -1.24 0.43 11.76
N LEU A 418 -0.52 0.20 10.66
CA LEU A 418 -0.86 -0.83 9.67
C LEU A 418 -0.80 -2.22 10.31
N GLY A 419 0.24 -2.52 11.08
CA GLY A 419 0.32 -3.76 11.85
C GLY A 419 -0.84 -3.92 12.83
N PHE A 420 -1.20 -2.86 13.57
CA PHE A 420 -2.36 -2.89 14.46
C PHE A 420 -3.69 -3.02 13.74
N MET A 421 -3.86 -2.37 12.59
CA MET A 421 -5.07 -2.48 11.78
C MET A 421 -5.26 -3.90 11.24
N ASP A 422 -4.20 -4.50 10.71
CA ASP A 422 -4.22 -5.88 10.23
C ASP A 422 -4.50 -6.84 11.38
N SER A 423 -3.81 -6.68 12.52
CA SER A 423 -4.07 -7.45 13.74
C SER A 423 -5.54 -7.35 14.19
N TYR A 424 -6.08 -6.13 14.20
CA TYR A 424 -7.46 -5.89 14.58
C TYR A 424 -8.45 -6.60 13.64
N ASP A 425 -8.19 -6.59 12.33
CA ASP A 425 -9.02 -7.32 11.37
C ASP A 425 -8.94 -8.84 11.61
N GLN A 426 -7.73 -9.37 11.85
CA GLN A 426 -7.51 -10.80 12.09
C GLN A 426 -8.17 -11.31 13.37
N ILE A 427 -8.11 -10.56 14.48
CA ILE A 427 -8.79 -10.97 15.71
C ILE A 427 -10.31 -10.91 15.56
N LEU A 428 -10.84 -9.94 14.82
CA LEU A 428 -12.26 -9.87 14.51
C LEU A 428 -12.71 -11.04 13.64
N GLN A 429 -11.94 -11.37 12.60
CA GLN A 429 -12.21 -12.55 11.78
C GLN A 429 -12.17 -13.82 12.62
N ALA A 430 -11.19 -13.96 13.52
CA ALA A 430 -11.08 -15.11 14.41
C ALA A 430 -12.26 -15.25 15.38
N LEU A 431 -12.74 -14.14 15.97
CA LEU A 431 -13.76 -14.16 17.02
C LEU A 431 -15.21 -14.11 16.50
N ALA A 432 -15.48 -13.35 15.44
CA ALA A 432 -16.84 -13.12 14.96
C ALA A 432 -17.63 -14.41 14.61
N PRO A 433 -17.02 -15.46 14.02
CA PRO A 433 -17.72 -16.72 13.75
C PRO A 433 -18.29 -17.36 15.00
N PHE A 434 -17.60 -17.30 16.13
CA PHE A 434 -18.09 -17.88 17.37
C PHE A 434 -19.36 -17.19 17.85
N MET A 435 -19.39 -15.85 17.77
CA MET A 435 -20.58 -15.10 18.14
C MET A 435 -21.73 -15.38 17.16
N LEU A 436 -21.43 -15.41 15.86
CA LEU A 436 -22.45 -15.59 14.82
C LEU A 436 -22.99 -17.02 14.73
N VAL A 437 -22.20 -18.05 15.04
CA VAL A 437 -22.70 -19.43 15.01
C VAL A 437 -23.75 -19.66 16.09
N MET A 438 -23.59 -19.06 17.28
CA MET A 438 -24.63 -19.18 18.32
C MET A 438 -25.97 -18.61 17.83
N PHE A 439 -25.94 -17.45 17.16
CA PHE A 439 -27.14 -16.89 16.53
C PHE A 439 -27.69 -17.76 15.40
N LEU A 440 -26.82 -18.33 14.56
CA LEU A 440 -27.23 -19.18 13.44
C LEU A 440 -27.80 -20.52 13.91
N GLN A 441 -27.34 -21.05 15.05
CA GLN A 441 -27.84 -22.29 15.65
C GLN A 441 -29.26 -22.15 16.19
N ASP A 442 -29.61 -20.97 16.72
CA ASP A 442 -30.92 -20.68 17.32
C ASP A 442 -31.96 -20.20 16.29
N GLU A 443 -31.56 -20.01 15.02
CA GLU A 443 -32.45 -19.59 13.94
C GLU A 443 -33.19 -20.80 13.35
N GLU A 444 -34.47 -20.63 13.00
CA GLU A 444 -35.26 -21.64 12.26
C GLU A 444 -34.60 -22.05 10.92
N TRP A 445 -33.77 -21.14 10.38
CA TRP A 445 -32.97 -21.33 9.17
C TRP A 445 -31.56 -21.90 9.39
N GLY A 446 -31.20 -22.16 10.65
CA GLY A 446 -29.92 -22.72 11.01
C GLY A 446 -29.64 -24.00 10.20
N PRO A 447 -28.37 -24.35 9.95
CA PRO A 447 -27.98 -25.54 9.17
C PRO A 447 -28.41 -26.89 9.78
N TYR A 448 -29.27 -26.87 10.81
CA TYR A 448 -29.84 -28.02 11.47
C TYR A 448 -31.31 -28.16 11.09
N PRO A 449 -31.64 -28.80 9.96
CA PRO A 449 -32.78 -29.68 10.05
C PRO A 449 -32.42 -30.74 11.11
N TYR A 450 -33.40 -31.13 11.90
CA TYR A 450 -33.37 -32.25 12.83
C TYR A 450 -33.01 -33.62 12.17
N ASP A 451 -32.51 -33.61 10.92
CA ASP A 451 -32.48 -34.70 9.94
C ASP A 451 -31.21 -35.53 9.87
N VAL A 452 -30.11 -35.18 10.53
CA VAL A 452 -29.03 -36.18 10.72
C VAL A 452 -29.51 -37.33 11.61
N CYS A 453 -30.66 -37.15 12.28
CA CYS A 453 -31.40 -38.21 12.98
C CYS A 453 -32.82 -38.38 12.44
N THR A 454 -33.11 -38.15 11.15
CA THR A 454 -34.39 -38.59 10.56
C THR A 454 -34.22 -39.25 9.19
N PRO A 455 -34.71 -40.49 9.01
CA PRO A 455 -35.28 -41.36 10.04
C PRO A 455 -34.18 -41.89 10.94
N LEU A 456 -34.31 -41.70 12.26
CA LEU A 456 -33.52 -42.47 13.23
C LEU A 456 -33.64 -43.95 12.84
N PRO A 457 -32.53 -44.72 12.77
CA PRO A 457 -32.67 -46.16 12.70
C PRO A 457 -33.61 -46.60 13.82
N ALA A 458 -34.47 -47.60 13.58
CA ALA A 458 -35.51 -47.99 14.54
C ALA A 458 -34.95 -48.31 15.95
N SER A 459 -33.65 -48.63 16.05
CA SER A 459 -32.89 -48.79 17.29
C SER A 459 -32.68 -47.53 18.13
N CYS A 460 -32.81 -46.33 17.54
CA CYS A 460 -32.72 -45.03 18.23
C CYS A 460 -34.11 -44.39 18.44
N ALA A 461 -35.20 -45.12 18.18
CA ALA A 461 -36.55 -44.72 18.56
C ALA A 461 -36.77 -45.05 20.05
N GLY A 462 -36.90 -44.02 20.90
CA GLY A 462 -37.04 -44.21 22.35
C GLY A 462 -36.88 -42.92 23.14
N SER A 463 -36.98 -43.02 24.47
CA SER A 463 -36.74 -41.91 25.39
C SER A 463 -35.28 -41.43 25.32
N LEU A 464 -34.98 -40.23 25.84
CA LEU A 464 -33.61 -39.68 25.83
C LEU A 464 -32.60 -40.65 26.47
N ALA A 465 -33.02 -41.36 27.52
CA ALA A 465 -32.22 -42.37 28.21
C ALA A 465 -31.92 -43.59 27.33
N ASP A 466 -32.91 -44.06 26.55
CA ASP A 466 -32.73 -45.18 25.62
C ASP A 466 -31.76 -44.82 24.49
N ARG A 467 -31.82 -43.57 24.01
CA ARG A 467 -30.90 -43.05 22.97
C ARG A 467 -29.47 -42.93 23.49
N TYR A 468 -29.30 -42.55 24.75
CA TYR A 468 -27.99 -42.47 25.41
C TYR A 468 -27.40 -43.87 25.62
N ALA A 469 -28.22 -44.83 26.07
CA ALA A 469 -27.83 -46.23 26.24
C ALA A 469 -27.50 -46.93 24.92
N ALA A 470 -28.16 -46.55 23.82
CA ALA A 470 -27.91 -47.08 22.48
C ALA A 470 -26.69 -46.45 21.78
N GLY A 471 -26.00 -45.49 22.41
CA GLY A 471 -24.86 -44.80 21.82
C GLY A 471 -25.23 -43.94 20.60
N CYS A 472 -26.49 -43.50 20.50
CA CYS A 472 -26.93 -42.68 19.37
C CYS A 472 -26.30 -41.28 19.50
N PRO A 473 -25.49 -40.83 18.52
CA PRO A 473 -24.66 -39.63 18.63
C PRO A 473 -25.47 -38.32 18.78
N CYS A 474 -26.77 -38.32 18.49
CA CYS A 474 -27.65 -37.16 18.63
C CYS A 474 -28.21 -36.90 20.04
N SER A 475 -27.79 -37.65 21.07
CA SER A 475 -28.19 -37.34 22.46
C SER A 475 -27.48 -36.11 23.04
N TRP A 476 -26.31 -35.75 22.54
CA TRP A 476 -25.52 -34.61 23.04
C TRP A 476 -25.86 -33.27 22.37
N SER A 477 -26.53 -33.26 21.21
CA SER A 477 -26.79 -32.02 20.46
C SER A 477 -28.03 -31.25 20.93
N LYS A 478 -28.91 -31.87 21.73
CA LYS A 478 -30.09 -31.17 22.27
C LYS A 478 -29.77 -30.17 23.39
N ASP A 479 -28.62 -30.31 24.05
CA ASP A 479 -28.22 -29.41 25.14
C ASP A 479 -27.66 -28.06 24.66
N PHE A 480 -27.45 -27.89 23.34
CA PHE A 480 -27.23 -26.60 22.69
C PHE A 480 -28.51 -25.99 22.10
N GLY A 481 -29.67 -26.41 22.62
CA GLY A 481 -30.92 -25.65 22.59
C GLY A 481 -31.29 -24.99 21.25
N SER A 482 -31.82 -25.74 20.29
CA SER A 482 -32.72 -25.15 19.29
C SER A 482 -34.06 -24.80 19.96
N SER A 483 -34.02 -23.81 20.84
CA SER A 483 -35.21 -23.05 21.14
C SER A 483 -35.48 -22.26 19.88
N ASP A 484 -36.54 -22.58 19.13
CA ASP A 484 -36.99 -21.88 17.90
C ASP A 484 -37.33 -20.40 18.19
N ASN A 485 -36.34 -19.67 18.71
CA ASN A 485 -36.46 -18.35 19.32
C ASN A 485 -36.35 -17.28 18.25
N PHE A 486 -35.63 -17.56 17.15
CA PHE A 486 -35.41 -16.60 16.09
C PHE A 486 -36.12 -17.04 14.79
N PRO A 487 -36.99 -16.19 14.24
CA PRO A 487 -37.62 -16.41 12.94
C PRO A 487 -36.59 -16.59 11.82
N GLN A 488 -36.98 -17.32 10.78
CA GLN A 488 -36.23 -17.44 9.53
C GLN A 488 -35.76 -16.08 8.98
N GLY A 489 -34.46 -15.98 8.70
CA GLY A 489 -33.82 -14.80 8.10
C GLY A 489 -33.31 -13.76 9.12
N THR A 490 -33.54 -13.95 10.42
CA THR A 490 -33.02 -13.08 11.49
C THR A 490 -31.50 -12.86 11.40
N PHE A 491 -30.72 -13.88 11.03
CA PHE A 491 -29.26 -13.74 10.87
C PHE A 491 -28.88 -12.73 9.76
N LEU A 492 -29.56 -12.82 8.61
CA LEU A 492 -29.36 -11.93 7.47
C LEU A 492 -29.84 -10.53 7.79
N LEU A 493 -30.96 -10.41 8.51
CA LEU A 493 -31.48 -9.14 8.98
C LEU A 493 -30.50 -8.46 9.94
N ALA A 494 -29.98 -9.19 10.92
CA ALA A 494 -28.98 -8.68 11.87
C ALA A 494 -27.69 -8.26 11.15
N SER A 495 -27.19 -9.08 10.23
CA SER A 495 -26.01 -8.76 9.42
C SER A 495 -26.24 -7.51 8.56
N GLY A 496 -27.41 -7.39 7.93
CA GLY A 496 -27.81 -6.21 7.16
C GLY A 496 -27.88 -4.95 8.03
N ILE A 497 -28.44 -5.04 9.24
CA ILE A 497 -28.48 -3.94 10.20
C ILE A 497 -27.06 -3.50 10.60
N VAL A 498 -26.18 -4.44 10.95
CA VAL A 498 -24.78 -4.11 11.30
C VAL A 498 -24.07 -3.44 10.12
N THR A 499 -24.32 -3.90 8.90
CA THR A 499 -23.79 -3.31 7.67
C THR A 499 -24.31 -1.88 7.46
N VAL A 500 -25.58 -1.58 7.74
CA VAL A 500 -26.11 -0.19 7.71
C VAL A 500 -25.49 0.66 8.80
N LEU A 501 -25.34 0.13 10.01
CA LEU A 501 -24.77 0.87 11.12
C LEU A 501 -23.28 1.20 10.87
N SER A 502 -22.57 0.42 10.05
CA SER A 502 -21.19 0.71 9.63
C SER A 502 -21.09 2.00 8.80
N LEU A 503 -22.18 2.44 8.17
CA LEU A 503 -22.24 3.70 7.43
C LEU A 503 -22.05 4.93 8.32
N ILE A 504 -22.39 4.84 9.61
CA ILE A 504 -22.25 5.94 10.57
C ILE A 504 -20.76 6.31 10.77
N PRO A 505 -19.87 5.39 11.21
CA PRO A 505 -18.46 5.72 11.38
C PRO A 505 -17.77 6.04 10.03
N TYR A 506 -18.13 5.39 8.92
CA TYR A 506 -17.62 5.81 7.60
C TYR A 506 -18.10 7.21 7.20
N GLY A 507 -19.34 7.57 7.52
CA GLY A 507 -19.88 8.92 7.35
C GLY A 507 -19.08 9.96 8.13
N LEU A 508 -18.73 9.67 9.38
CA LEU A 508 -17.85 10.54 10.18
C LEU A 508 -16.44 10.68 9.58
N LEU A 509 -15.91 9.64 8.93
CA LEU A 509 -14.62 9.69 8.25
C LEU A 509 -14.63 10.58 6.99
N THR A 510 -15.80 10.84 6.37
CA THR A 510 -15.90 11.78 5.24
C THR A 510 -15.51 13.22 5.62
N LEU A 511 -15.60 13.57 6.91
CA LEU A 511 -15.12 14.86 7.43
C LEU A 511 -13.60 15.01 7.27
N ARG A 512 -12.86 13.89 7.22
CA ARG A 512 -11.40 13.88 7.08
C ARG A 512 -10.95 13.51 5.67
N PHE A 513 -11.74 12.71 4.97
CA PHE A 513 -11.53 12.33 3.57
C PHE A 513 -12.68 12.87 2.72
N PRO A 514 -12.67 14.18 2.40
CA PRO A 514 -13.69 14.75 1.52
C PRO A 514 -13.61 14.10 0.14
N VAL A 515 -14.74 14.13 -0.60
CA VAL A 515 -14.80 13.62 -1.98
C VAL A 515 -13.64 14.20 -2.78
N ARG A 516 -12.80 13.33 -3.33
CA ARG A 516 -11.75 13.73 -4.26
C ARG A 516 -12.46 14.14 -5.54
N ARG A 517 -12.61 15.45 -5.80
CA ARG A 517 -13.18 15.95 -7.06
C ARG A 517 -12.23 15.49 -8.19
N SER A 518 -12.53 14.36 -8.80
CA SER A 518 -11.69 13.75 -9.83
C SER A 518 -11.60 14.67 -11.03
N GLY A 519 -10.40 15.10 -11.41
CA GLY A 519 -10.15 15.54 -12.78
C GLY A 519 -10.76 16.87 -13.20
N ALA A 520 -11.30 17.65 -12.27
CA ALA A 520 -10.70 18.97 -12.21
C ALA A 520 -9.31 18.66 -11.65
N ALA A 521 -8.28 18.80 -12.48
CA ALA A 521 -7.13 19.50 -11.94
C ALA A 521 -7.72 20.65 -11.10
N GLU A 522 -7.05 21.11 -10.07
CA GLU A 522 -7.00 22.54 -10.10
C GLU A 522 -6.48 22.91 -11.53
N ALA A 523 -7.37 23.08 -12.53
CA ALA A 523 -7.68 24.42 -12.95
C ALA A 523 -7.91 25.14 -11.62
N THR A 524 -6.79 25.47 -10.96
CA THR A 524 -6.60 26.70 -10.23
C THR A 524 -7.35 27.60 -11.15
N GLU A 525 -8.59 27.91 -10.75
CA GLU A 525 -9.48 28.75 -11.51
C GLU A 525 -8.56 29.86 -11.96
N GLU A 526 -8.15 29.88 -13.25
CA GLU A 526 -6.88 30.52 -13.67
C GLU A 526 -6.82 31.79 -12.88
N SER A 527 -5.81 31.97 -12.02
CA SER A 527 -5.92 33.01 -11.00
C SER A 527 -6.35 34.28 -11.71
N GLU A 528 -7.23 35.10 -11.15
CA GLU A 528 -7.72 36.27 -11.92
C GLU A 528 -6.55 37.09 -12.50
N SER A 529 -5.38 37.02 -11.84
CA SER A 529 -4.09 37.52 -12.33
C SER A 529 -3.49 36.82 -13.56
N GLU A 530 -3.63 35.51 -13.73
CA GLU A 530 -3.26 34.74 -14.93
C GLU A 530 -4.21 35.00 -16.09
N LYS A 531 -5.54 35.04 -15.83
CA LYS A 531 -6.52 35.41 -16.86
C LYS A 531 -6.26 36.83 -17.36
N GLU A 532 -5.98 37.74 -16.44
CA GLU A 532 -5.59 39.12 -16.76
C GLU A 532 -4.28 39.15 -17.55
N ALA A 533 -3.25 38.39 -17.16
CA ALA A 533 -1.99 38.30 -17.91
C ALA A 533 -2.18 37.79 -19.34
N MET A 534 -2.99 36.73 -19.55
CA MET A 534 -3.32 36.23 -20.88
C MET A 534 -4.16 37.23 -21.69
N LYS A 535 -5.06 37.97 -21.04
CA LYS A 535 -5.80 39.06 -21.68
C LYS A 535 -4.88 40.19 -22.10
N THR A 536 -4.00 40.65 -21.22
CA THR A 536 -2.99 41.68 -21.51
C THR A 536 -2.07 41.25 -22.65
N TYR A 537 -1.65 39.98 -22.68
CA TYR A 537 -0.88 39.43 -23.79
C TYR A 537 -1.65 39.50 -25.11
N ARG A 538 -2.93 39.11 -25.12
CA ARG A 538 -3.77 39.18 -26.34
C ARG A 538 -4.02 40.61 -26.81
N GLU A 539 -4.13 41.57 -25.88
CA GLU A 539 -4.42 42.97 -26.19
C GLU A 539 -3.17 43.77 -26.59
N THR A 540 -2.04 43.52 -25.95
CA THR A 540 -0.84 44.37 -26.04
C THR A 540 0.40 43.65 -26.56
N GLY A 541 0.38 42.31 -26.58
CA GLY A 541 1.56 41.49 -26.81
C GLY A 541 2.51 41.42 -25.61
N ASP A 542 2.16 42.00 -24.46
CA ASP A 542 2.96 41.90 -23.24
C ASP A 542 2.81 40.53 -22.58
N PHE A 543 3.92 39.80 -22.48
CA PHE A 543 3.98 38.47 -21.91
C PHE A 543 4.75 38.42 -20.58
N THR A 544 5.03 39.59 -19.96
CA THR A 544 5.81 39.71 -18.71
C THR A 544 5.27 38.84 -17.59
N TRP A 545 3.94 38.70 -17.51
CA TRP A 545 3.25 37.98 -16.44
C TRP A 545 2.64 36.65 -16.87
N LEU A 546 3.01 36.13 -18.05
CA LEU A 546 2.61 34.78 -18.43
C LEU A 546 3.37 33.75 -17.60
N THR A 547 2.66 32.71 -17.15
CA THR A 547 3.32 31.54 -16.55
C THR A 547 4.18 30.83 -17.60
N ALA A 548 5.15 30.02 -17.17
CA ALA A 548 5.99 29.25 -18.08
C ALA A 548 5.16 28.32 -18.99
N SER A 549 4.02 27.82 -18.51
CA SER A 549 3.08 27.03 -19.33
C SER A 549 2.44 27.88 -20.43
N GLN A 550 1.90 29.06 -20.07
CA GLN A 550 1.29 29.98 -21.03
C GLN A 550 2.32 30.49 -22.06
N LEU A 551 3.52 30.85 -21.60
CA LEU A 551 4.61 31.29 -22.45
C LEU A 551 5.07 30.18 -23.41
N TYR A 552 5.07 28.92 -22.96
CA TYR A 552 5.37 27.76 -23.80
C TYR A 552 4.30 27.59 -24.89
N ASP A 553 3.02 27.66 -24.54
CA ASP A 553 1.92 27.52 -25.50
C ASP A 553 1.96 28.63 -26.55
N VAL A 554 2.16 29.88 -26.13
CA VAL A 554 2.35 31.03 -27.00
C VAL A 554 3.57 30.84 -27.91
N SER A 555 4.68 30.34 -27.37
CA SER A 555 5.90 30.08 -28.15
C SER A 555 5.67 29.00 -29.19
N MET A 556 4.95 27.93 -28.85
CA MET A 556 4.59 26.85 -29.76
C MET A 556 3.65 27.34 -30.85
N GLU A 557 2.68 28.19 -30.53
CA GLU A 557 1.78 28.82 -31.50
C GLU A 557 2.55 29.73 -32.48
N ALA A 558 3.44 30.59 -31.96
CA ALA A 558 4.28 31.46 -32.78
C ALA A 558 5.13 30.63 -33.76
N MET A 559 5.77 29.55 -33.28
CA MET A 559 6.57 28.66 -34.13
C MET A 559 5.73 27.93 -35.18
N ARG A 560 4.52 27.47 -34.84
CA ARG A 560 3.58 26.86 -35.81
C ARG A 560 3.18 27.84 -36.90
N ASN A 561 3.09 29.12 -36.57
CA ASN A 561 2.80 30.19 -37.52
C ASN A 561 4.05 30.72 -38.25
N GLY A 562 5.21 30.06 -38.09
CA GLY A 562 6.48 30.47 -38.72
C GLY A 562 7.13 31.71 -38.09
N GLY A 563 6.62 32.20 -36.97
CA GLY A 563 7.18 33.28 -36.18
C GLY A 563 8.29 32.81 -35.24
N ALA A 564 9.08 33.76 -34.73
CA ALA A 564 10.01 33.51 -33.65
C ALA A 564 9.25 33.47 -32.30
N PRO A 565 9.64 32.59 -31.35
CA PRO A 565 9.06 32.61 -30.01
C PRO A 565 9.33 33.96 -29.33
N PRO A 566 8.40 34.46 -28.51
CA PRO A 566 8.59 35.70 -27.76
C PRO A 566 9.83 35.59 -26.86
N LYS A 567 10.62 36.67 -26.79
CA LYS A 567 11.84 36.73 -25.98
C LYS A 567 11.62 37.64 -24.78
N ALA A 568 11.54 37.07 -23.59
CA ALA A 568 11.48 37.84 -22.35
C ALA A 568 12.77 38.60 -22.12
N LYS A 569 12.62 39.87 -21.74
CA LYS A 569 13.72 40.64 -21.16
C LYS A 569 13.76 40.34 -19.68
N PHE A 570 14.96 40.28 -19.10
CA PHE A 570 15.13 40.01 -17.68
C PHE A 570 14.61 41.16 -16.79
N GLY A 571 14.52 42.38 -17.33
CA GLY A 571 14.07 43.56 -16.58
C GLY A 571 15.14 44.12 -15.64
N THR A 572 14.79 45.20 -14.95
CA THR A 572 15.59 45.79 -13.88
C THR A 572 15.00 45.47 -12.52
N PHE A 573 15.84 45.42 -11.49
CA PHE A 573 15.36 45.14 -10.14
C PHE A 573 14.30 46.14 -9.66
N GLU A 574 14.41 47.42 -10.02
CA GLU A 574 13.43 48.43 -9.60
C GLU A 574 12.05 48.26 -10.27
N GLU A 575 11.99 47.67 -11.46
CA GLU A 575 10.72 47.30 -12.12
C GLU A 575 10.05 46.11 -11.40
N ASP A 576 10.85 45.12 -10.96
CA ASP A 576 10.36 43.89 -10.34
C ASP A 576 10.10 44.03 -8.83
N LYS A 577 10.74 45.00 -8.18
CA LYS A 577 10.67 45.22 -6.73
C LYS A 577 9.25 45.32 -6.17
N PRO A 578 8.27 45.98 -6.82
CA PRO A 578 6.87 45.99 -6.36
C PRO A 578 6.17 44.63 -6.50
N HIS A 579 6.76 43.69 -7.24
CA HIS A 579 6.14 42.43 -7.67
C HIS A 579 6.90 41.18 -7.21
N LEU A 580 7.89 41.31 -6.31
CA LEU A 580 8.72 40.18 -5.87
C LEU A 580 7.88 39.00 -5.33
N ASP A 581 6.80 39.29 -4.60
CA ASP A 581 5.92 38.24 -4.07
C ASP A 581 5.19 37.48 -5.18
N ARG A 582 4.75 38.20 -6.22
CA ARG A 582 4.12 37.61 -7.41
C ARG A 582 5.12 36.76 -8.19
N ILE A 583 6.34 37.26 -8.41
CA ILE A 583 7.42 36.52 -9.08
C ILE A 583 7.73 35.22 -8.32
N MET A 584 7.79 35.28 -6.99
CA MET A 584 8.03 34.11 -6.15
C MET A 584 6.89 33.09 -6.20
N ALA A 585 5.64 33.55 -6.26
CA ALA A 585 4.47 32.69 -6.43
C ALA A 585 4.49 31.99 -7.80
N MET A 586 4.71 32.74 -8.88
CA MET A 586 4.82 32.20 -10.24
C MET A 586 5.98 31.22 -10.37
N ALA A 587 7.12 31.47 -9.73
CA ALA A 587 8.28 30.58 -9.78
C ALA A 587 7.97 29.16 -9.29
N LYS A 588 6.99 28.99 -8.38
CA LYS A 588 6.54 27.67 -7.90
C LYS A 588 5.81 26.89 -8.99
N GLU A 589 4.88 27.54 -9.67
CA GLU A 589 4.10 26.97 -10.78
C GLU A 589 5.01 26.70 -11.98
N ASP A 590 5.89 27.64 -12.30
CA ASP A 590 6.88 27.50 -13.36
C ASP A 590 7.81 26.31 -13.08
N ALA A 591 8.31 26.16 -11.84
CA ALA A 591 9.15 25.02 -11.47
C ALA A 591 8.40 23.68 -11.62
N GLN A 592 7.10 23.63 -11.33
CA GLN A 592 6.28 22.44 -11.57
C GLN A 592 6.13 22.14 -13.06
N PHE A 593 5.86 23.16 -13.87
CA PHE A 593 5.78 23.04 -15.32
C PHE A 593 7.12 22.57 -15.93
N TRP A 594 8.24 23.14 -15.49
CA TRP A 594 9.58 22.70 -15.90
C TRP A 594 9.84 21.25 -15.55
N LEU A 595 9.47 20.79 -14.35
CA LEU A 595 9.61 19.38 -13.97
C LEU A 595 8.79 18.46 -14.88
N TRP A 596 7.55 18.86 -15.19
CA TRP A 596 6.72 18.13 -16.13
C TRP A 596 7.38 18.05 -17.52
N MET A 597 7.84 19.18 -18.06
CA MET A 597 8.48 19.25 -19.38
C MET A 597 9.77 18.42 -19.44
N ILE A 598 10.60 18.46 -18.40
CA ILE A 598 11.84 17.66 -18.31
C ILE A 598 11.50 16.16 -18.30
N ARG A 599 10.48 15.76 -17.53
CA ARG A 599 10.03 14.36 -17.45
C ARG A 599 9.44 13.87 -18.77
N ASP A 600 8.63 14.68 -19.41
CA ASP A 600 8.07 14.40 -20.74
C ASP A 600 9.20 14.25 -21.78
N SER A 601 10.16 15.18 -21.78
CA SER A 601 11.35 15.11 -22.64
C SER A 601 12.16 13.83 -22.41
N MET A 602 12.37 13.45 -21.15
CA MET A 602 13.05 12.19 -20.82
C MET A 602 12.24 10.96 -21.24
N ALA A 603 10.91 11.01 -21.19
CA ALA A 603 10.04 9.92 -21.62
C ALA A 603 10.10 9.75 -23.15
N LYS A 604 9.92 10.83 -23.91
CA LYS A 604 10.06 10.87 -25.38
C LYS A 604 11.42 10.35 -25.84
N TRP A 605 12.49 10.79 -25.17
CA TRP A 605 13.84 10.27 -25.45
C TRP A 605 13.96 8.75 -25.29
N LYS A 606 13.36 8.19 -24.23
CA LYS A 606 13.40 6.76 -23.92
C LYS A 606 12.53 5.93 -24.87
N GLN A 607 11.41 6.48 -25.33
CA GLN A 607 10.53 5.79 -26.30
C GLN A 607 11.23 5.56 -27.63
N GLY A 608 12.16 6.45 -28.02
CA GLY A 608 12.90 6.33 -29.27
C GLY A 608 12.06 6.78 -30.47
N GLY A 609 12.45 6.35 -31.68
CA GLY A 609 11.71 6.65 -32.91
C GLY A 609 11.70 8.15 -33.29
N PRO A 610 10.65 8.62 -33.99
CA PRO A 610 10.54 9.98 -34.51
C PRO A 610 10.62 11.07 -33.43
N GLU A 611 10.06 10.81 -32.24
CA GLU A 611 10.08 11.77 -31.12
C GLU A 611 11.50 12.01 -30.62
N LYS A 612 12.34 10.97 -30.57
CA LYS A 612 13.75 11.11 -30.22
C LYS A 612 14.51 11.93 -31.25
N GLU A 613 14.25 11.72 -32.54
CA GLU A 613 14.89 12.48 -33.63
C GLU A 613 14.49 13.96 -33.59
N GLU A 614 13.21 14.24 -33.34
CA GLU A 614 12.72 15.60 -33.14
C GLU A 614 13.36 16.25 -31.92
N PHE A 615 13.43 15.54 -30.79
CA PHE A 615 14.11 16.04 -29.59
C PHE A 615 15.60 16.29 -29.82
N GLN A 616 16.30 15.39 -30.53
CA GLN A 616 17.69 15.61 -30.93
C GLN A 616 17.85 16.85 -31.81
N ARG A 617 16.91 17.10 -32.73
CA ARG A 617 16.91 18.31 -33.56
C ARG A 617 16.74 19.56 -32.71
N MET A 618 15.80 19.55 -31.75
CA MET A 618 15.63 20.66 -30.81
C MET A 618 16.89 20.88 -29.97
N MET A 619 17.53 19.83 -29.46
CA MET A 619 18.78 19.93 -28.70
C MET A 619 19.94 20.51 -29.53
N LYS A 620 20.02 20.17 -30.83
CA LYS A 620 21.00 20.77 -31.75
C LYS A 620 20.76 22.26 -31.94
N MET A 621 19.51 22.65 -32.19
CA MET A 621 19.12 24.06 -32.30
C MET A 621 19.42 24.82 -31.00
N GLU A 622 19.19 24.21 -29.85
CA GLU A 622 19.49 24.81 -28.55
C GLU A 622 20.99 24.95 -28.30
N ALA A 623 21.79 23.97 -28.73
CA ALA A 623 23.26 24.03 -28.63
C ALA A 623 23.87 25.13 -29.52
N GLU A 624 23.19 25.52 -30.61
CA GLU A 624 23.59 26.64 -31.46
C GLU A 624 23.24 28.00 -30.85
N LYS A 625 22.26 28.07 -29.94
CA LYS A 625 21.93 29.34 -29.27
C LYS A 625 23.10 29.80 -28.41
N PRO A 626 23.36 31.12 -28.38
CA PRO A 626 24.40 31.65 -27.51
C PRO A 626 24.06 31.34 -26.06
N LEU A 627 25.06 30.94 -25.27
CA LEU A 627 24.87 30.83 -23.82
C LEU A 627 24.48 32.22 -23.27
N TRP A 628 23.76 32.27 -22.16
CA TRP A 628 23.40 33.56 -21.56
C TRP A 628 24.63 34.45 -21.29
N SER A 629 25.78 33.83 -20.98
CA SER A 629 27.07 34.49 -20.79
C SER A 629 27.71 35.04 -22.08
N GLU A 630 27.26 34.60 -23.25
CA GLU A 630 27.74 35.07 -24.56
C GLU A 630 26.95 36.28 -25.06
N SER A 631 25.87 36.66 -24.37
CA SER A 631 25.12 37.90 -24.59
C SER A 631 25.46 38.88 -23.47
N PRO A 632 26.38 39.85 -23.70
CA PRO A 632 26.78 40.81 -22.67
C PRO A 632 25.58 41.56 -22.09
N GLU A 633 24.63 41.96 -22.94
CA GLU A 633 23.40 42.64 -22.52
C GLU A 633 22.58 41.82 -21.49
N ASN A 634 22.32 40.53 -21.79
CA ASN A 634 21.56 39.67 -20.89
C ASN A 634 22.34 39.31 -19.63
N SER A 635 23.65 39.06 -19.77
CA SER A 635 24.53 38.77 -18.63
C SER A 635 24.62 39.97 -17.69
N ASP A 636 24.82 41.16 -18.22
CA ASP A 636 24.91 42.40 -17.44
C ASP A 636 23.57 42.73 -16.78
N ALA A 637 22.45 42.53 -17.48
CA ALA A 637 21.11 42.70 -16.90
C ALA A 637 20.86 41.75 -15.73
N PHE A 638 21.14 40.46 -15.89
CA PHE A 638 21.02 39.46 -14.83
C PHE A 638 21.91 39.77 -13.63
N LEU A 639 23.20 40.02 -13.87
CA LEU A 639 24.17 40.31 -12.81
C LEU A 639 23.84 41.60 -12.07
N LYS A 640 23.36 42.62 -12.79
CA LYS A 640 22.89 43.87 -12.19
C LYS A 640 21.66 43.63 -11.32
N TRP A 641 20.65 42.93 -11.82
CA TRP A 641 19.46 42.59 -11.05
C TRP A 641 19.81 41.80 -9.78
N PHE A 642 20.66 40.77 -9.91
CA PHE A 642 21.09 39.95 -8.78
C PHE A 642 21.85 40.76 -7.73
N LYS A 643 22.75 41.63 -8.16
CA LYS A 643 23.47 42.57 -7.27
C LYS A 643 22.50 43.49 -6.54
N ASP A 644 21.57 44.11 -7.26
CA ASP A 644 20.61 45.06 -6.71
C ASP A 644 19.64 44.37 -5.73
N TYR A 645 19.20 43.15 -6.04
CA TYR A 645 18.42 42.30 -5.13
C TYR A 645 19.19 41.95 -3.85
N LEU A 646 20.46 41.55 -3.96
CA LEU A 646 21.27 41.24 -2.77
C LEU A 646 21.42 42.46 -1.86
N ALA A 647 21.60 43.65 -2.43
CA ALA A 647 21.63 44.90 -1.68
C ALA A 647 20.28 45.18 -1.00
N TYR A 648 19.16 45.03 -1.74
CA TYR A 648 17.81 45.18 -1.21
C TYR A 648 17.50 44.20 -0.07
N ALA A 649 17.93 42.94 -0.21
CA ALA A 649 17.74 41.88 0.78
C ALA A 649 18.68 42.02 2.00
N GLY A 650 19.53 43.04 2.05
CA GLY A 650 20.39 43.37 3.19
C GLY A 650 21.65 42.51 3.30
N TYR A 651 22.08 41.87 2.21
CA TYR A 651 23.33 41.12 2.21
C TYR A 651 24.55 42.06 2.22
N GLY A 652 25.56 41.71 3.01
CA GLY A 652 26.83 42.45 3.08
C GLY A 652 27.67 42.31 1.81
N ASN A 653 28.76 43.08 1.75
CA ASN A 653 29.62 43.12 0.56
C ASN A 653 30.30 41.76 0.30
N PRO A 654 30.07 41.12 -0.87
CA PRO A 654 30.68 39.82 -1.17
C PRO A 654 32.21 39.80 -1.14
N CYS A 655 32.86 40.96 -1.29
CA CYS A 655 34.31 41.12 -1.22
C CYS A 655 34.89 40.88 0.18
N GLU A 656 34.08 40.96 1.24
CA GLU A 656 34.55 40.69 2.61
C GLU A 656 34.80 39.20 2.84
N MET A 657 34.02 38.33 2.19
CA MET A 657 34.11 36.87 2.31
C MET A 657 33.98 36.18 0.95
N PRO A 658 34.92 36.40 0.00
CA PRO A 658 34.76 35.97 -1.38
C PRO A 658 34.68 34.45 -1.53
N ARG A 659 35.34 33.69 -0.64
CA ARG A 659 35.26 32.22 -0.63
C ARG A 659 33.88 31.73 -0.18
N GLY A 660 33.30 32.37 0.84
CA GLY A 660 31.96 32.01 1.35
C GLY A 660 30.88 32.25 0.30
N TRP A 661 30.90 33.43 -0.33
CA TRP A 661 29.96 33.77 -1.40
C TRP A 661 30.08 32.87 -2.63
N LYS A 662 31.31 32.53 -3.06
CA LYS A 662 31.52 31.54 -4.13
C LYS A 662 30.89 30.19 -3.77
N GLY A 663 31.06 29.75 -2.51
CA GLY A 663 30.43 28.51 -2.02
C GLY A 663 28.91 28.56 -2.05
N ILE A 664 28.29 29.68 -1.63
CA ILE A 664 26.84 29.89 -1.69
C ILE A 664 26.34 29.81 -3.13
N VAL A 665 26.97 30.55 -4.06
CA VAL A 665 26.60 30.54 -5.48
C VAL A 665 26.73 29.14 -6.08
N MET A 666 27.83 28.44 -5.83
CA MET A 666 28.02 27.06 -6.32
C MET A 666 27.02 26.06 -5.74
N THR A 667 26.53 26.31 -4.52
CA THR A 667 25.52 25.47 -3.87
C THR A 667 24.13 25.78 -4.39
N ALA A 668 23.80 27.06 -4.58
CA ALA A 668 22.53 27.53 -5.13
C ALA A 668 22.39 27.17 -6.61
N PHE A 669 23.50 27.17 -7.36
CA PHE A 669 23.55 26.86 -8.79
C PHE A 669 24.58 25.73 -9.04
N PRO A 670 24.23 24.48 -8.70
CA PRO A 670 25.14 23.35 -8.87
C PRO A 670 25.43 23.11 -10.36
N LYS A 671 26.58 22.49 -10.63
CA LYS A 671 26.97 22.13 -12.00
C LYS A 671 25.93 21.17 -12.61
N LEU A 672 25.23 21.61 -13.65
CA LEU A 672 24.20 20.83 -14.36
C LEU A 672 24.76 19.83 -15.39
N GLY A 673 26.08 19.66 -15.47
CA GLY A 673 26.69 18.74 -16.42
C GLY A 673 28.21 18.86 -16.60
N LEU A 674 28.68 18.55 -17.80
CA LEU A 674 30.06 18.70 -18.28
C LEU A 674 30.37 20.18 -18.51
N GLU A 675 31.64 20.50 -18.74
CA GLU A 675 32.05 21.85 -19.14
C GLU A 675 31.29 22.29 -20.41
N TYR A 676 30.97 23.58 -20.51
CA TYR A 676 30.16 24.16 -21.59
C TYR A 676 28.65 23.81 -21.58
N GLY A 677 28.15 23.10 -20.56
CA GLY A 677 26.71 22.92 -20.35
C GLY A 677 26.03 22.29 -21.58
N SER A 678 24.88 22.83 -21.99
CA SER A 678 24.07 22.34 -23.12
C SER A 678 24.80 22.30 -24.46
N LYS A 679 25.89 23.05 -24.63
CA LYS A 679 26.69 23.06 -25.87
C LYS A 679 27.65 21.87 -25.99
N HIS A 680 27.84 21.11 -24.92
CA HIS A 680 28.76 19.98 -24.97
C HIS A 680 28.22 18.90 -25.93
N ALA A 681 29.01 18.49 -26.92
CA ALA A 681 28.58 17.53 -27.97
C ALA A 681 27.95 16.25 -27.41
N LYS A 682 28.49 15.72 -26.30
CA LYS A 682 27.91 14.57 -25.59
C LYS A 682 26.44 14.76 -25.15
N TYR A 683 25.98 15.97 -24.86
CA TYR A 683 24.57 16.22 -24.51
C TYR A 683 23.66 16.39 -25.69
N VAL A 684 24.22 16.75 -26.84
CA VAL A 684 23.50 16.68 -28.12
C VAL A 684 23.28 15.21 -28.51
N GLU A 685 24.27 14.36 -28.25
CA GLU A 685 24.18 12.91 -28.49
C GLU A 685 23.28 12.18 -27.46
N ASP A 686 23.46 12.48 -26.17
CA ASP A 686 22.67 11.96 -25.06
C ASP A 686 22.38 13.05 -24.00
N PRO A 687 21.20 13.70 -24.04
CA PRO A 687 20.81 14.76 -23.13
C PRO A 687 20.41 14.22 -21.74
N MET A 688 20.26 12.91 -21.58
CA MET A 688 19.72 12.30 -20.36
C MET A 688 20.48 12.67 -19.08
N PRO A 689 21.82 12.69 -19.03
CA PRO A 689 22.53 13.07 -17.82
C PRO A 689 22.27 14.53 -17.43
N MET A 690 22.17 15.43 -18.42
CA MET A 690 21.88 16.84 -18.19
C MET A 690 20.43 17.04 -17.72
N LEU A 691 19.46 16.40 -18.38
CA LEU A 691 18.05 16.48 -18.01
C LEU A 691 17.81 15.97 -16.57
N LYS A 692 18.47 14.89 -16.16
CA LYS A 692 18.39 14.40 -14.77
C LYS A 692 19.01 15.36 -13.77
N ALA A 693 20.15 15.96 -14.10
CA ALA A 693 20.77 16.97 -13.24
C ALA A 693 19.88 18.20 -13.11
N PHE A 694 19.26 18.62 -14.20
CA PHE A 694 18.32 19.74 -14.24
C PHE A 694 17.03 19.43 -13.48
N GLU A 695 16.45 18.23 -13.64
CA GLU A 695 15.28 17.79 -12.86
C GLU A 695 15.58 17.85 -11.35
N LYS A 696 16.75 17.34 -10.94
CA LYS A 696 17.17 17.38 -9.53
C LYS A 696 17.30 18.82 -9.02
N PHE A 697 17.87 19.71 -9.84
CA PHE A 697 18.01 21.12 -9.52
C PHE A 697 16.65 21.82 -9.37
N ILE A 698 15.74 21.66 -10.32
CA ILE A 698 14.39 22.27 -10.24
C ILE A 698 13.60 21.70 -9.05
N ARG A 699 13.70 20.39 -8.79
CA ARG A 699 13.06 19.76 -7.63
C ARG A 699 13.58 20.33 -6.31
N GLY A 700 14.89 20.58 -6.21
CA GLY A 700 15.49 21.24 -5.04
C GLY A 700 14.97 22.66 -4.84
N ASN A 701 14.87 23.44 -5.92
CA ASN A 701 14.30 24.80 -5.86
C ASN A 701 12.82 24.78 -5.49
N LEU A 702 12.02 23.87 -6.07
CA LEU A 702 10.61 23.74 -5.73
C LEU A 702 10.39 23.42 -4.26
N ALA A 703 11.26 22.60 -3.66
CA ALA A 703 11.22 22.34 -2.22
C ALA A 703 11.52 23.61 -1.41
N LEU A 704 12.51 24.41 -1.81
CA LEU A 704 12.81 25.69 -1.15
C LEU A 704 11.67 26.71 -1.29
N LEU A 705 11.02 26.78 -2.45
CA LEU A 705 9.88 27.66 -2.69
C LEU A 705 8.69 27.31 -1.79
N ARG A 706 8.45 26.02 -1.56
CA ARG A 706 7.40 25.54 -0.63
C ARG A 706 7.73 25.89 0.82
N LEU A 707 8.96 25.62 1.26
CA LEU A 707 9.38 25.98 2.63
C LEU A 707 9.17 27.46 2.95
N ARG A 708 9.43 28.35 1.97
CA ARG A 708 9.24 29.79 2.16
C ARG A 708 7.77 30.18 2.33
N SER A 709 6.87 29.64 1.49
CA SER A 709 5.43 29.94 1.61
C SER A 709 4.89 29.59 2.99
N ASP A 710 5.44 28.53 3.59
CA ASP A 710 4.99 28.03 4.89
C ASP A 710 5.56 28.87 6.04
N THR A 711 6.83 29.29 5.96
CA THR A 711 7.42 30.20 6.94
C THR A 711 6.75 31.58 6.96
N ASP A 712 6.39 32.14 5.80
CA ASP A 712 5.69 33.42 5.73
C ASP A 712 4.24 33.30 6.23
N GLY A 713 3.60 32.13 6.07
CA GLY A 713 2.29 31.84 6.67
C GLY A 713 2.33 31.74 8.21
N VAL A 714 3.31 31.01 8.75
CA VAL A 714 3.44 30.81 10.21
C VAL A 714 3.95 32.08 10.91
N LEU A 715 5.00 32.73 10.38
CA LEU A 715 5.53 33.98 10.94
C LEU A 715 4.64 35.18 10.65
N GLY A 716 3.94 35.19 9.51
CA GLY A 716 2.91 36.19 9.20
C GLY A 716 1.71 36.08 10.12
N GLY A 717 1.23 34.86 10.40
CA GLY A 717 0.20 34.59 11.40
C GLY A 717 0.63 35.02 12.81
N LEU A 718 1.86 34.70 13.22
CA LEU A 718 2.43 35.13 14.51
C LEU A 718 2.65 36.65 14.59
N ARG A 719 3.06 37.33 13.50
CA ARG A 719 3.16 38.80 13.45
C ARG A 719 1.80 39.46 13.53
N ALA A 720 0.80 38.97 12.80
CA ALA A 720 -0.57 39.49 12.86
C ALA A 720 -1.20 39.31 14.25
N HIS A 721 -0.91 38.18 14.91
CA HIS A 721 -1.37 37.94 16.28
C HIS A 721 -0.65 38.82 17.30
N LYS A 722 0.66 39.03 17.13
CA LYS A 722 1.46 39.91 18.00
C LYS A 722 1.09 41.38 17.85
N MET A 723 0.80 41.87 16.63
CA MET A 723 0.37 43.25 16.41
C MET A 723 -1.04 43.54 16.95
N LYS A 724 -1.98 42.57 16.85
CA LYS A 724 -3.29 42.67 17.50
C LYS A 724 -3.21 42.65 19.03
N GLY A 725 -2.26 41.91 19.59
CA GLY A 725 -2.04 41.84 21.05
C GLY A 725 -1.37 43.09 21.65
N THR A 726 -0.63 43.87 20.86
CA THR A 726 0.10 45.06 21.36
C THR A 726 -0.63 46.38 21.09
N GLY A 727 -1.83 46.38 20.53
CA GLY A 727 -2.60 47.60 20.28
C GLY A 727 -1.95 48.59 19.29
N MET A 728 -1.08 48.10 18.40
CA MET A 728 -0.50 48.92 17.32
C MET A 728 -1.30 48.72 16.03
N ILE A 729 -2.53 49.26 16.03
CA ILE A 729 -3.28 49.76 14.86
C ILE A 729 -4.01 51.00 15.31
#